data_AF-A0A971JK21-F1
#
_entry.id   AF-A0A971JK21-F1
#
_cell.length_a   1.000
_cell.length_b   1.000
_cell.length_c   1.000
_cell.angle_alpha   90.00
_cell.angle_beta   90.00
_cell.angle_gamma   90.00
#
_symmetry.space_group_name_H-M   'P 1'
#
loop_
_entity.id
_entity.type
_entity.pdbx_description
1 polymer ?
#
loop_
_entity_poly.entity_id
_entity_poly.type
_entity_poly.pdbx_seq_one_letter_code
_entity_poly.pdbx_strand_id
1 'polypeptide(L)'
;MFSRGIATAVLCAALAAGADSATLAVPGDHATIQAAVDAAAPGSAVVIQPGVYHESLVIGKDITLSGAESGEVVLSNTVRAGEIVKVTSGAMVELQRLILEHNDKEPENGRAKYPDLILAEGARVHIQHCVMRNGAGCGIAVHGDSDVRVEDCRIEGNVQIGIVVRGESARGHFARNVVCGNSLGGATVFQGGFGEFTENTFSENPHHGIYLFGPGPRDAVIRGNRVEKNGGAGVQVEHYAGVFVEENTVRENAGAGIWACCGTEAVLRGNTVEKNTGPGIRVAGIGTNIEVAENACSGNKGAGILVAAAARAAVRDNTSRGNTVNGIVVRDWFTSAEVDGNTCEENAVHGILAAQGASVSIAGNMCRKNGGRGVAVKDEGTEATVGENTLAENHEEAPLMDLPLSRQTPAEKTYLGWALAAGEHDYLENTLARLREGKCRDAEGKWQLDEFYEGLRNGYGNLTWHYKDPYMACVRKWCSERPDSVSARVLLAQVYQNYAWDLRGPGYGAEVTPEGRKGFEENFRRAEKVLEEAEPLAGNAPEFYEMWLATGTALGYSREKQREIFMKGVALAPDYFPLYSEMALYVHPSWRGSGEELVAFFAEARKLSSESANDTLYAELVTEQMGIFHCEYSGSGEMAEWVGLDAGFRQLLQEFPDSRRYLNNYCGCACLFRQRELAKELFGRIGDQGDTETWGEGDESQFAAYAKWAREEGVPFPCDEQTEAAEREDFWGDPSNWLRLAFTAAATLSLLASLGILVFFAARALRRKDR
;
A
#
# COMPACT_ATOMS: atom_id res chain seq x y z
N MET A 1 -29.72 -35.03 -56.39
CA MET A 1 -28.89 -36.21 -56.76
C MET A 1 -27.76 -36.28 -55.75
N PHE A 2 -27.56 -37.26 -54.89
CA PHE A 2 -28.22 -38.54 -54.61
C PHE A 2 -28.16 -38.75 -53.08
N SER A 3 -29.33 -39.05 -52.54
CA SER A 3 -29.61 -39.72 -51.25
C SER A 3 -29.02 -41.13 -51.14
N ARG A 4 -28.99 -41.65 -49.89
CA ARG A 4 -29.02 -43.07 -49.40
C ARG A 4 -27.67 -43.58 -48.86
N GLY A 5 -27.60 -44.26 -47.72
CA GLY A 5 -28.68 -44.79 -46.88
C GLY A 5 -28.20 -45.44 -45.58
N ILE A 6 -29.20 -45.68 -44.73
CA ILE A 6 -29.22 -46.35 -43.42
C ILE A 6 -28.89 -47.85 -43.57
N ALA A 7 -28.18 -48.42 -42.59
CA ALA A 7 -28.40 -49.80 -42.14
C ALA A 7 -27.91 -49.99 -40.69
N THR A 8 -28.89 -50.02 -39.79
CA THR A 8 -28.83 -50.50 -38.41
C THR A 8 -28.59 -52.02 -38.39
N ALA A 9 -27.70 -52.52 -37.54
CA ALA A 9 -27.75 -53.89 -37.04
C ALA A 9 -27.28 -53.92 -35.58
N VAL A 10 -28.25 -54.21 -34.72
CA VAL A 10 -28.15 -54.49 -33.29
C VAL A 10 -27.30 -55.75 -33.07
N LEU A 11 -26.34 -55.68 -32.15
CA LEU A 11 -25.91 -56.86 -31.40
C LEU A 11 -25.98 -56.54 -29.90
N CYS A 12 -26.81 -57.32 -29.22
CA CYS A 12 -27.14 -57.23 -27.81
C CYS A 12 -25.95 -57.45 -26.87
N ALA A 13 -26.01 -56.73 -25.75
CA ALA A 13 -25.71 -57.20 -24.40
C ALA A 13 -24.29 -57.73 -24.13
N ALA A 14 -23.38 -56.81 -23.79
CA ALA A 14 -22.40 -57.04 -22.75
C ALA A 14 -22.85 -56.26 -21.50
N LEU A 15 -23.37 -57.02 -20.53
CA LEU A 15 -23.72 -56.66 -19.16
C LEU A 15 -23.39 -55.23 -18.73
N ALA A 16 -24.41 -54.37 -18.73
CA ALA A 16 -24.53 -53.34 -17.73
C ALA A 16 -24.67 -54.05 -16.37
N ALA A 17 -23.53 -54.31 -15.72
CA ALA A 17 -23.52 -54.41 -14.27
C ALA A 17 -23.83 -52.99 -13.79
N GLY A 18 -25.09 -52.76 -13.40
CA GLY A 18 -25.39 -51.61 -12.55
C GLY A 18 -24.50 -51.76 -11.32
N ALA A 19 -23.51 -50.88 -11.19
CA ALA A 19 -22.87 -50.68 -9.91
C ALA A 19 -23.97 -50.06 -9.04
N ASP A 20 -24.62 -50.90 -8.23
CA ASP A 20 -25.47 -50.41 -7.15
C ASP A 20 -24.62 -49.41 -6.36
N SER A 21 -25.03 -48.15 -6.32
CA SER A 21 -24.48 -47.15 -5.41
C SER A 21 -24.76 -47.64 -3.99
N ALA A 22 -23.80 -48.38 -3.44
CA ALA A 22 -23.92 -48.94 -2.11
C ALA A 22 -23.77 -47.81 -1.09
N THR A 23 -24.64 -47.83 -0.07
CA THR A 23 -24.49 -47.00 1.13
C THR A 23 -23.68 -47.77 2.15
N LEU A 24 -22.55 -47.20 2.59
CA LEU A 24 -21.68 -47.78 3.62
C LEU A 24 -21.83 -46.99 4.93
N ALA A 25 -21.97 -47.69 6.06
CA ALA A 25 -22.09 -47.09 7.39
C ALA A 25 -20.77 -47.09 8.17
N VAL A 26 -20.48 -45.98 8.87
CA VAL A 26 -19.27 -45.81 9.69
C VAL A 26 -19.64 -45.27 11.09
N PRO A 27 -19.35 -45.96 12.21
CA PRO A 27 -18.91 -47.35 12.23
C PRO A 27 -20.06 -48.27 11.83
N GLY A 28 -19.71 -49.45 11.31
CA GLY A 28 -20.68 -50.43 10.84
C GLY A 28 -20.02 -51.37 9.85
N ASP A 29 -20.17 -51.05 8.56
CA ASP A 29 -19.52 -51.79 7.46
C ASP A 29 -18.00 -51.63 7.52
N HIS A 30 -17.52 -50.46 7.96
CA HIS A 30 -16.11 -50.17 8.19
C HIS A 30 -15.91 -49.48 9.53
N ALA A 31 -14.71 -49.65 10.11
CA ALA A 31 -14.35 -49.05 11.39
C ALA A 31 -13.94 -47.57 11.27
N THR A 32 -13.44 -47.17 10.11
CA THR A 32 -12.91 -45.83 9.84
C THR A 32 -13.51 -45.26 8.57
N ILE A 33 -13.55 -43.93 8.45
CA ILE A 33 -14.14 -43.24 7.30
C ILE A 33 -13.27 -43.49 6.06
N GLN A 34 -11.93 -43.38 6.16
CA GLN A 34 -11.06 -43.62 5.00
C GLN A 34 -11.20 -45.05 4.47
N ALA A 35 -11.36 -46.06 5.34
CA ALA A 35 -11.55 -47.44 4.88
C ALA A 35 -12.87 -47.62 4.11
N ALA A 36 -13.94 -46.93 4.51
CA ALA A 36 -15.18 -46.91 3.76
C ALA A 36 -15.02 -46.18 2.41
N VAL A 37 -14.33 -45.03 2.39
CA VAL A 37 -14.00 -44.28 1.16
C VAL A 37 -13.21 -45.16 0.20
N ASP A 38 -12.20 -45.88 0.68
CA ASP A 38 -11.34 -46.75 -0.14
C ASP A 38 -12.12 -47.93 -0.74
N ALA A 39 -13.01 -48.54 0.05
CA ALA A 39 -13.84 -49.67 -0.37
C ALA A 39 -15.03 -49.28 -1.26
N ALA A 40 -15.53 -48.05 -1.13
CA ALA A 40 -16.66 -47.54 -1.90
C ALA A 40 -16.39 -47.54 -3.42
N ALA A 41 -17.40 -47.95 -4.19
CA ALA A 41 -17.40 -47.72 -5.63
C ALA A 41 -17.63 -46.22 -5.92
N PRO A 42 -17.13 -45.67 -7.04
CA PRO A 42 -17.46 -44.31 -7.44
C PRO A 42 -18.99 -44.08 -7.49
N GLY A 43 -19.46 -42.99 -6.89
CA GLY A 43 -20.87 -42.64 -6.74
C GLY A 43 -21.59 -43.25 -5.53
N SER A 44 -20.88 -43.99 -4.67
CA SER A 44 -21.43 -44.50 -3.40
C SER A 44 -21.64 -43.39 -2.37
N ALA A 45 -22.44 -43.69 -1.34
CA ALA A 45 -22.63 -42.85 -0.17
C ALA A 45 -22.00 -43.49 1.07
N VAL A 46 -21.31 -42.70 1.90
CA VAL A 46 -20.80 -43.11 3.21
C VAL A 46 -21.55 -42.32 4.28
N VAL A 47 -22.33 -43.02 5.09
CA VAL A 47 -23.12 -42.46 6.19
C VAL A 47 -22.34 -42.65 7.49
N ILE A 48 -21.98 -41.53 8.10
CA ILE A 48 -21.14 -41.49 9.30
C ILE A 48 -22.04 -41.23 10.51
N GLN A 49 -22.03 -42.14 11.47
CA GLN A 49 -22.77 -42.03 12.72
C GLN A 49 -22.12 -40.99 13.64
N PRO A 50 -22.85 -40.47 14.64
CA PRO A 50 -22.30 -39.50 15.58
C PRO A 50 -21.07 -40.03 16.31
N GLY A 51 -20.04 -39.19 16.40
CA GLY A 51 -18.75 -39.56 16.99
C GLY A 51 -17.62 -38.61 16.61
N VAL A 52 -16.49 -38.77 17.29
CA VAL A 52 -15.24 -38.09 16.95
C VAL A 52 -14.32 -39.08 16.24
N TYR A 53 -13.91 -38.71 15.03
CA TYR A 53 -13.08 -39.51 14.13
C TYR A 53 -11.73 -38.82 13.96
N HIS A 54 -10.68 -39.46 14.47
CA HIS A 54 -9.31 -38.95 14.39
C HIS A 54 -8.63 -39.36 13.08
N GLU A 55 -9.12 -38.78 11.98
CA GLU A 55 -8.74 -39.15 10.61
C GLU A 55 -8.46 -37.91 9.74
N SER A 56 -7.65 -38.11 8.70
CA SER A 56 -7.49 -37.20 7.58
C SER A 56 -7.87 -37.96 6.31
N LEU A 57 -8.72 -37.37 5.49
CA LEU A 57 -9.30 -38.04 4.32
C LEU A 57 -8.64 -37.57 3.03
N VAL A 58 -8.31 -38.53 2.17
CA VAL A 58 -7.90 -38.26 0.78
C VAL A 58 -8.90 -38.92 -0.16
N ILE A 59 -9.60 -38.09 -0.94
CA ILE A 59 -10.71 -38.52 -1.79
C ILE A 59 -10.36 -38.21 -3.25
N GLY A 60 -10.21 -39.26 -4.05
CA GLY A 60 -9.88 -39.18 -5.47
C GLY A 60 -10.92 -39.85 -6.38
N LYS A 61 -12.13 -40.09 -5.87
CA LYS A 61 -13.25 -40.73 -6.58
C LYS A 61 -14.56 -40.04 -6.21
N ASP A 62 -15.56 -40.18 -7.06
CA ASP A 62 -16.89 -39.61 -6.81
C ASP A 62 -17.52 -40.27 -5.58
N ILE A 63 -17.99 -39.50 -4.62
CA ILE A 63 -18.59 -40.03 -3.38
C ILE A 63 -19.40 -38.97 -2.62
N THR A 64 -20.40 -39.42 -1.86
CA THR A 64 -21.09 -38.57 -0.87
C THR A 64 -20.67 -38.99 0.53
N LEU A 65 -20.15 -38.04 1.33
CA LEU A 65 -19.89 -38.21 2.76
C LEU A 65 -20.95 -37.46 3.56
N SER A 66 -21.67 -38.19 4.41
CA SER A 66 -22.83 -37.67 5.10
C SER A 66 -22.81 -38.00 6.58
N GLY A 67 -22.81 -36.99 7.45
CA GLY A 67 -23.17 -37.19 8.85
C GLY A 67 -24.62 -37.63 9.03
N ALA A 68 -24.89 -38.33 10.12
CA ALA A 68 -26.24 -38.75 10.52
C ALA A 68 -27.16 -37.54 10.75
N GLU A 69 -28.48 -37.76 10.68
CA GLU A 69 -29.48 -36.69 10.84
C GLU A 69 -29.53 -36.11 12.27
N SER A 70 -29.05 -36.86 13.26
CA SER A 70 -29.03 -36.44 14.66
C SER A 70 -27.69 -36.80 15.31
N GLY A 71 -27.11 -35.86 16.05
CA GLY A 71 -25.81 -36.00 16.69
C GLY A 71 -24.67 -35.41 15.86
N GLU A 72 -23.53 -35.13 16.50
CA GLU A 72 -22.38 -34.49 15.85
C GLU A 72 -21.41 -35.54 15.29
N VAL A 73 -20.98 -35.32 14.05
CA VAL A 73 -19.89 -36.07 13.42
C VAL A 73 -18.70 -35.13 13.31
N VAL A 74 -17.65 -35.40 14.10
CA VAL A 74 -16.46 -34.55 14.16
C VAL A 74 -15.28 -35.29 13.54
N LEU A 75 -14.77 -34.79 12.41
CA LEU A 75 -13.49 -35.19 11.84
C LEU A 75 -12.42 -34.27 12.44
N SER A 76 -11.55 -34.83 13.28
CA SER A 76 -10.66 -34.06 14.15
C SER A 76 -9.26 -34.64 14.17
N ASN A 77 -8.26 -33.93 13.66
CA ASN A 77 -6.88 -34.45 13.66
C ASN A 77 -5.88 -33.39 14.10
N THR A 78 -4.62 -33.79 14.31
CA THR A 78 -3.55 -32.85 14.63
C THR A 78 -3.17 -32.03 13.40
N VAL A 79 -2.73 -30.79 13.60
CA VAL A 79 -2.11 -29.94 12.55
C VAL A 79 -1.00 -30.68 11.85
N ARG A 80 -0.26 -31.55 12.57
CA ARG A 80 0.82 -32.34 11.96
C ARG A 80 0.34 -33.32 10.91
N ALA A 81 -0.88 -33.85 11.02
CA ALA A 81 -1.45 -34.83 10.10
C ALA A 81 -1.76 -34.25 8.70
N GLY A 82 -1.79 -32.93 8.56
CA GLY A 82 -2.09 -32.27 7.28
C GLY A 82 -3.56 -31.88 7.21
N GLU A 83 -4.08 -31.78 5.99
CA GLU A 83 -5.48 -31.41 5.76
C GLU A 83 -6.46 -32.43 6.38
N ILE A 84 -7.65 -31.98 6.81
CA ILE A 84 -8.68 -32.91 7.33
C ILE A 84 -9.40 -33.60 6.17
N VAL A 85 -9.74 -32.87 5.11
CA VAL A 85 -10.27 -33.43 3.86
C VAL A 85 -9.52 -32.84 2.68
N LYS A 86 -8.86 -33.71 1.91
CA LYS A 86 -8.23 -33.37 0.64
C LYS A 86 -8.96 -34.07 -0.51
N VAL A 87 -9.48 -33.29 -1.46
CA VAL A 87 -10.15 -33.80 -2.66
C VAL A 87 -9.30 -33.52 -3.89
N THR A 88 -9.05 -34.55 -4.71
CA THR A 88 -8.17 -34.47 -5.87
C THR A 88 -8.72 -35.20 -7.09
N SER A 89 -7.94 -35.23 -8.17
CA SER A 89 -8.11 -36.17 -9.28
C SER A 89 -9.41 -36.01 -10.08
N GLY A 90 -9.98 -34.80 -10.13
CA GLY A 90 -11.24 -34.53 -10.84
C GLY A 90 -12.48 -35.09 -10.15
N ALA A 91 -12.36 -35.59 -8.92
CA ALA A 91 -13.46 -36.22 -8.20
C ALA A 91 -14.62 -35.26 -7.95
N MET A 92 -15.85 -35.79 -8.00
CA MET A 92 -17.07 -35.12 -7.57
C MET A 92 -17.46 -35.58 -6.16
N VAL A 93 -17.29 -34.71 -5.17
CA VAL A 93 -17.50 -35.05 -3.77
C VAL A 93 -18.59 -34.18 -3.15
N GLU A 94 -19.53 -34.82 -2.46
CA GLU A 94 -20.51 -34.14 -1.62
C GLU A 94 -20.16 -34.35 -0.14
N LEU A 95 -20.07 -33.26 0.63
CA LEU A 95 -19.84 -33.27 2.07
C LEU A 95 -21.06 -32.65 2.76
N GLN A 96 -21.68 -33.37 3.69
CA GLN A 96 -22.83 -32.85 4.42
C GLN A 96 -22.87 -33.24 5.90
N ARG A 97 -23.27 -32.29 6.76
CA ARG A 97 -23.47 -32.49 8.21
C ARG A 97 -22.20 -32.97 8.94
N LEU A 98 -21.06 -32.35 8.65
CA LEU A 98 -19.77 -32.68 9.26
C LEU A 98 -19.20 -31.47 10.01
N ILE A 99 -18.52 -31.74 11.12
CA ILE A 99 -17.66 -30.77 11.81
C ILE A 99 -16.21 -31.17 11.52
N LEU A 100 -15.41 -30.24 11.00
CA LEU A 100 -13.99 -30.45 10.71
C LEU A 100 -13.16 -29.51 11.58
N GLU A 101 -12.14 -30.04 12.25
CA GLU A 101 -11.28 -29.25 13.13
C GLU A 101 -9.85 -29.82 13.27
N HIS A 102 -8.91 -28.95 13.65
CA HIS A 102 -7.65 -29.40 14.24
C HIS A 102 -7.74 -29.41 15.77
N ASN A 103 -7.19 -30.44 16.42
CA ASN A 103 -7.32 -30.65 17.87
C ASN A 103 -6.10 -30.22 18.71
N ASP A 104 -5.03 -29.79 18.07
CA ASP A 104 -3.85 -29.22 18.70
C ASP A 104 -3.59 -27.80 18.18
N LYS A 105 -2.89 -27.03 19.01
CA LYS A 105 -2.35 -25.74 18.59
C LYS A 105 -1.12 -25.98 17.73
N GLU A 106 -0.79 -24.97 16.93
CA GLU A 106 0.43 -24.94 16.14
C GLU A 106 1.67 -25.32 16.99
N PRO A 107 2.51 -26.27 16.55
CA PRO A 107 3.83 -26.45 17.13
C PRO A 107 4.72 -25.26 16.73
N GLU A 108 5.43 -24.64 17.69
CA GLU A 108 6.29 -23.43 17.57
C GLU A 108 7.42 -23.47 16.50
N ASN A 109 7.42 -24.46 15.61
CA ASN A 109 8.58 -24.91 14.85
C ASN A 109 8.63 -24.41 13.38
N GLY A 110 8.04 -23.25 13.06
CA GLY A 110 8.29 -22.56 11.79
C GLY A 110 7.93 -23.34 10.51
N ARG A 111 6.76 -23.97 10.46
CA ARG A 111 6.26 -24.62 9.24
C ARG A 111 6.12 -23.60 8.11
N ALA A 112 6.53 -23.99 6.90
CA ALA A 112 6.43 -23.12 5.72
C ALA A 112 5.01 -23.03 5.13
N LYS A 113 4.13 -24.00 5.42
CA LYS A 113 2.74 -24.06 4.95
C LYS A 113 1.85 -24.66 6.03
N TYR A 114 0.68 -24.07 6.21
CA TYR A 114 -0.33 -24.51 7.17
C TYR A 114 -1.40 -25.35 6.45
N PRO A 115 -1.82 -26.49 7.02
CA PRO A 115 -2.84 -27.32 6.40
C PRO A 115 -4.23 -26.70 6.58
N ASP A 116 -4.99 -26.69 5.50
CA ASP A 116 -6.38 -26.25 5.46
C ASP A 116 -7.30 -27.35 6.01
N LEU A 117 -8.50 -27.01 6.48
CA LEU A 117 -9.48 -28.04 6.88
C LEU A 117 -9.99 -28.78 5.65
N ILE A 118 -10.32 -28.05 4.58
CA ILE A 118 -10.72 -28.60 3.29
C ILE A 118 -9.83 -28.03 2.19
N LEU A 119 -9.18 -28.91 1.43
CA LEU A 119 -8.42 -28.57 0.23
C LEU A 119 -9.03 -29.26 -0.99
N ALA A 120 -9.57 -28.47 -1.93
CA ALA A 120 -9.97 -28.92 -3.26
C ALA A 120 -8.87 -28.59 -4.26
N GLU A 121 -8.31 -29.60 -4.93
CA GLU A 121 -7.21 -29.46 -5.88
C GLU A 121 -7.54 -30.19 -7.19
N GLY A 122 -8.00 -29.43 -8.18
CA GLY A 122 -8.53 -29.98 -9.45
C GLY A 122 -9.74 -30.87 -9.24
N ALA A 123 -10.71 -30.46 -8.42
CA ALA A 123 -11.86 -31.28 -8.02
C ALA A 123 -13.18 -30.50 -8.02
N ARG A 124 -14.31 -31.22 -8.00
CA ARG A 124 -15.64 -30.65 -7.83
C ARG A 124 -16.19 -31.01 -6.46
N VAL A 125 -16.44 -30.02 -5.61
CA VAL A 125 -16.85 -30.27 -4.22
C VAL A 125 -18.10 -29.48 -3.89
N HIS A 126 -19.13 -30.16 -3.39
CA HIS A 126 -20.31 -29.54 -2.81
C HIS A 126 -20.31 -29.74 -1.31
N ILE A 127 -20.34 -28.66 -0.53
CA ILE A 127 -20.26 -28.68 0.92
C ILE A 127 -21.53 -28.02 1.46
N GLN A 128 -22.29 -28.73 2.29
CA GLN A 128 -23.54 -28.21 2.84
C GLN A 128 -23.75 -28.58 4.30
N HIS A 129 -24.26 -27.64 5.11
CA HIS A 129 -24.54 -27.87 6.53
C HIS A 129 -23.32 -28.36 7.34
N CYS A 130 -22.13 -27.89 7.00
CA CYS A 130 -20.88 -28.26 7.67
C CYS A 130 -20.34 -27.12 8.56
N VAL A 131 -19.50 -27.48 9.52
CA VAL A 131 -18.76 -26.55 10.38
C VAL A 131 -17.27 -26.78 10.19
N MET A 132 -16.54 -25.74 9.79
CA MET A 132 -15.08 -25.77 9.61
C MET A 132 -14.46 -24.82 10.63
N ARG A 133 -13.91 -25.37 11.73
CA ARG A 133 -13.46 -24.57 12.87
C ARG A 133 -12.06 -24.92 13.36
N ASN A 134 -11.41 -23.95 14.00
CA ASN A 134 -10.12 -24.15 14.67
C ASN A 134 -9.04 -24.74 13.74
N GLY A 135 -9.08 -24.41 12.44
CA GLY A 135 -8.07 -24.82 11.47
C GLY A 135 -6.76 -24.06 11.65
N ALA A 136 -5.61 -24.73 11.50
CA ALA A 136 -4.32 -24.05 11.49
C ALA A 136 -4.04 -23.28 10.19
N GLY A 137 -4.58 -23.73 9.07
CA GLY A 137 -4.60 -23.03 7.79
C GLY A 137 -5.94 -22.33 7.55
N CYS A 138 -6.42 -22.38 6.31
CA CYS A 138 -7.72 -21.87 5.94
C CYS A 138 -8.83 -22.86 6.29
N GLY A 139 -10.07 -22.36 6.43
CA GLY A 139 -11.24 -23.24 6.56
C GLY A 139 -11.49 -24.01 5.26
N ILE A 140 -11.46 -23.31 4.12
CA ILE A 140 -11.62 -23.88 2.79
C ILE A 140 -10.59 -23.28 1.84
N ALA A 141 -9.88 -24.12 1.11
CA ALA A 141 -8.97 -23.73 0.04
C ALA A 141 -9.39 -24.37 -1.29
N VAL A 142 -9.68 -23.52 -2.29
CA VAL A 142 -10.06 -23.91 -3.65
C VAL A 142 -8.89 -23.60 -4.59
N HIS A 143 -8.20 -24.63 -5.07
CA HIS A 143 -6.99 -24.52 -5.88
C HIS A 143 -7.10 -25.21 -7.24
N GLY A 144 -6.31 -24.72 -8.20
CA GLY A 144 -6.20 -25.33 -9.53
C GLY A 144 -7.53 -25.29 -10.29
N ASP A 145 -7.80 -26.30 -11.12
CA ASP A 145 -9.03 -26.41 -11.90
C ASP A 145 -10.22 -26.93 -11.05
N SER A 146 -10.41 -26.38 -9.85
CA SER A 146 -11.48 -26.79 -8.94
C SER A 146 -12.75 -25.96 -9.10
N ASP A 147 -13.90 -26.58 -8.85
CA ASP A 147 -15.22 -25.94 -8.80
C ASP A 147 -15.90 -26.34 -7.48
N VAL A 148 -16.03 -25.39 -6.56
CA VAL A 148 -16.47 -25.65 -5.19
C VAL A 148 -17.72 -24.84 -4.88
N ARG A 149 -18.77 -25.52 -4.44
CA ARG A 149 -20.01 -24.92 -3.95
C ARG A 149 -20.13 -25.14 -2.45
N VAL A 150 -20.39 -24.08 -1.70
CA VAL A 150 -20.51 -24.13 -0.24
C VAL A 150 -21.79 -23.43 0.17
N GLU A 151 -22.68 -24.16 0.84
CA GLU A 151 -23.98 -23.64 1.25
C GLU A 151 -24.29 -23.92 2.71
N ASP A 152 -24.92 -22.95 3.38
CA ASP A 152 -25.47 -23.14 4.73
C ASP A 152 -24.44 -23.69 5.73
N CYS A 153 -23.17 -23.30 5.58
CA CYS A 153 -22.03 -23.73 6.40
C CYS A 153 -21.57 -22.63 7.37
N ARG A 154 -20.83 -23.03 8.41
CA ARG A 154 -20.15 -22.13 9.35
C ARG A 154 -18.63 -22.32 9.27
N ILE A 155 -17.88 -21.25 9.01
CA ILE A 155 -16.41 -21.24 8.90
C ILE A 155 -15.86 -20.27 9.95
N GLU A 156 -15.25 -20.80 11.02
CA GLU A 156 -14.93 -19.98 12.19
C GLU A 156 -13.61 -20.28 12.90
N GLY A 157 -12.99 -19.28 13.52
CA GLY A 157 -11.86 -19.51 14.41
C GLY A 157 -10.62 -20.13 13.74
N ASN A 158 -10.50 -20.03 12.42
CA ASN A 158 -9.34 -20.55 11.70
C ASN A 158 -8.17 -19.56 11.80
N VAL A 159 -6.96 -20.07 11.95
CA VAL A 159 -5.74 -19.28 12.17
C VAL A 159 -5.33 -18.47 10.93
N GLN A 160 -5.79 -18.85 9.73
CA GLN A 160 -5.61 -18.04 8.53
C GLN A 160 -6.93 -17.42 8.05
N ILE A 161 -7.24 -17.57 6.77
CA ILE A 161 -8.40 -16.99 6.10
C ILE A 161 -9.55 -18.00 6.17
N GLY A 162 -10.79 -17.56 6.30
CA GLY A 162 -11.93 -18.48 6.27
C GLY A 162 -12.01 -19.25 4.94
N ILE A 163 -12.06 -18.52 3.83
CA ILE A 163 -12.22 -19.05 2.47
C ILE A 163 -11.13 -18.49 1.55
N VAL A 164 -10.45 -19.36 0.80
CA VAL A 164 -9.50 -18.98 -0.23
C VAL A 164 -9.87 -19.59 -1.58
N VAL A 165 -9.89 -18.76 -2.62
CA VAL A 165 -9.97 -19.21 -4.03
C VAL A 165 -8.75 -18.71 -4.78
N ARG A 166 -7.98 -19.65 -5.37
CA ARG A 166 -6.70 -19.33 -6.00
C ARG A 166 -6.43 -20.15 -7.25
N GLY A 167 -6.14 -19.44 -8.35
CA GLY A 167 -5.76 -20.00 -9.64
C GLY A 167 -6.76 -19.63 -10.73
N GLU A 168 -6.29 -19.46 -11.97
CA GLU A 168 -7.06 -18.91 -13.11
C GLU A 168 -8.34 -19.70 -13.45
N SER A 169 -8.37 -20.98 -13.10
CA SER A 169 -9.52 -21.86 -13.31
C SER A 169 -10.32 -22.18 -12.04
N ALA A 170 -9.86 -21.70 -10.88
CA ALA A 170 -10.49 -22.01 -9.60
C ALA A 170 -11.81 -21.23 -9.47
N ARG A 171 -12.91 -21.94 -9.20
CA ARG A 171 -14.25 -21.37 -9.05
C ARG A 171 -14.81 -21.71 -7.69
N GLY A 172 -15.27 -20.69 -6.97
CA GLY A 172 -15.95 -20.83 -5.69
C GLY A 172 -17.31 -20.14 -5.69
N HIS A 173 -18.35 -20.89 -5.33
CA HIS A 173 -19.73 -20.41 -5.19
C HIS A 173 -20.15 -20.56 -3.73
N PHE A 174 -20.31 -19.45 -3.02
CA PHE A 174 -20.57 -19.43 -1.58
C PHE A 174 -21.93 -18.78 -1.32
N ALA A 175 -22.87 -19.55 -0.79
CA ALA A 175 -24.23 -19.07 -0.51
C ALA A 175 -24.66 -19.32 0.95
N ARG A 176 -25.25 -18.31 1.60
CA ARG A 176 -25.86 -18.45 2.94
C ARG A 176 -24.92 -18.99 4.03
N ASN A 177 -23.62 -18.72 3.92
CA ASN A 177 -22.63 -19.16 4.90
C ASN A 177 -22.38 -18.10 5.98
N VAL A 178 -21.87 -18.54 7.14
CA VAL A 178 -21.36 -17.65 8.20
C VAL A 178 -19.85 -17.84 8.34
N VAL A 179 -19.09 -16.79 8.04
CA VAL A 179 -17.63 -16.78 8.07
C VAL A 179 -17.16 -15.77 9.13
N CYS A 180 -16.71 -16.25 10.29
CA CYS A 180 -16.48 -15.36 11.42
C CYS A 180 -15.30 -15.70 12.33
N GLY A 181 -14.66 -14.68 12.89
CA GLY A 181 -13.63 -14.86 13.92
C GLY A 181 -12.39 -15.62 13.44
N ASN A 182 -12.10 -15.62 12.13
CA ASN A 182 -10.84 -16.15 11.61
C ASN A 182 -9.72 -15.14 11.90
N SER A 183 -8.48 -15.57 12.07
CA SER A 183 -7.39 -14.70 12.51
C SER A 183 -6.79 -13.81 11.40
N LEU A 184 -7.22 -13.96 10.15
CA LEU A 184 -6.89 -13.06 9.03
C LEU A 184 -8.16 -12.48 8.37
N GLY A 185 -8.45 -12.85 7.12
CA GLY A 185 -9.61 -12.36 6.36
C GLY A 185 -10.78 -13.36 6.38
N GLY A 186 -11.96 -12.88 5.99
CA GLY A 186 -13.12 -13.74 5.79
C GLY A 186 -12.99 -14.60 4.52
N ALA A 187 -12.99 -13.95 3.35
CA ALA A 187 -12.74 -14.58 2.06
C ALA A 187 -11.71 -13.81 1.23
N THR A 188 -10.82 -14.55 0.55
CA THR A 188 -9.83 -13.98 -0.38
C THR A 188 -9.81 -14.72 -1.71
N VAL A 189 -9.99 -13.99 -2.81
CA VAL A 189 -9.91 -14.50 -4.20
C VAL A 189 -8.70 -13.85 -4.88
N PHE A 190 -7.78 -14.65 -5.41
CA PHE A 190 -6.57 -14.13 -6.04
C PHE A 190 -5.97 -15.05 -7.10
N GLN A 191 -4.96 -14.57 -7.82
CA GLN A 191 -4.30 -15.32 -8.91
C GLN A 191 -5.28 -15.80 -9.99
N GLY A 192 -6.22 -14.93 -10.38
CA GLY A 192 -7.18 -15.22 -11.43
C GLY A 192 -8.39 -16.07 -11.01
N GLY A 193 -8.53 -16.39 -9.72
CA GLY A 193 -9.68 -17.13 -9.21
C GLY A 193 -11.01 -16.40 -9.42
N PHE A 194 -12.09 -17.17 -9.43
CA PHE A 194 -13.47 -16.70 -9.49
C PHE A 194 -14.19 -16.96 -8.16
N GLY A 195 -14.79 -15.93 -7.58
CA GLY A 195 -15.60 -16.04 -6.38
C GLY A 195 -16.97 -15.40 -6.56
N GLU A 196 -18.02 -16.17 -6.28
CA GLU A 196 -19.39 -15.69 -6.13
C GLU A 196 -19.80 -15.80 -4.66
N PHE A 197 -20.24 -14.70 -4.08
CA PHE A 197 -20.67 -14.61 -2.68
C PHE A 197 -22.09 -14.07 -2.63
N THR A 198 -23.05 -14.91 -2.24
CA THR A 198 -24.47 -14.57 -2.18
C THR A 198 -25.04 -14.83 -0.79
N GLU A 199 -25.69 -13.84 -0.18
CA GLU A 199 -26.41 -14.02 1.11
C GLU A 199 -25.54 -14.53 2.28
N ASN A 200 -24.22 -14.32 2.25
CA ASN A 200 -23.33 -14.75 3.33
C ASN A 200 -23.21 -13.69 4.44
N THR A 201 -22.78 -14.11 5.62
CA THR A 201 -22.34 -13.22 6.71
C THR A 201 -20.83 -13.34 6.92
N PHE A 202 -20.11 -12.22 6.81
CA PHE A 202 -18.68 -12.12 7.09
C PHE A 202 -18.46 -11.18 8.28
N SER A 203 -18.00 -11.71 9.42
CA SER A 203 -17.90 -10.90 10.63
C SER A 203 -16.72 -11.18 11.56
N GLU A 204 -16.24 -10.16 12.26
CA GLU A 204 -15.24 -10.31 13.33
C GLU A 204 -13.92 -10.91 12.84
N ASN A 205 -13.56 -10.72 11.57
CA ASN A 205 -12.24 -11.07 11.04
C ASN A 205 -11.32 -9.83 11.14
N PRO A 206 -10.08 -9.92 11.64
CA PRO A 206 -9.20 -8.77 11.87
C PRO A 206 -8.69 -8.11 10.57
N HIS A 207 -8.89 -8.73 9.41
CA HIS A 207 -8.61 -8.13 8.11
C HIS A 207 -9.91 -7.84 7.33
N HIS A 208 -9.89 -7.92 6.00
CA HIS A 208 -11.09 -7.71 5.16
C HIS A 208 -12.15 -8.79 5.36
N GLY A 209 -13.42 -8.41 5.21
CA GLY A 209 -14.53 -9.38 5.13
C GLY A 209 -14.45 -10.20 3.85
N ILE A 210 -14.50 -9.52 2.70
CA ILE A 210 -14.34 -10.12 1.36
C ILE A 210 -13.26 -9.35 0.60
N TYR A 211 -12.30 -10.04 0.01
CA TYR A 211 -11.19 -9.46 -0.72
C TYR A 211 -10.95 -10.13 -2.08
N LEU A 212 -11.05 -9.36 -3.16
CA LEU A 212 -10.78 -9.80 -4.53
C LEU A 212 -9.52 -9.08 -5.05
N PHE A 213 -8.52 -9.85 -5.47
CA PHE A 213 -7.21 -9.35 -5.91
C PHE A 213 -6.82 -9.88 -7.30
N GLY A 214 -6.58 -8.97 -8.23
CA GLY A 214 -5.96 -9.26 -9.52
C GLY A 214 -6.97 -9.54 -10.63
N PRO A 215 -6.47 -9.65 -11.88
CA PRO A 215 -7.34 -9.90 -13.02
C PRO A 215 -7.84 -11.35 -12.95
N GLY A 216 -9.03 -11.53 -12.38
CA GLY A 216 -9.86 -12.72 -12.55
C GLY A 216 -10.91 -12.49 -13.63
N PRO A 217 -11.85 -13.44 -13.79
CA PRO A 217 -13.02 -13.23 -14.63
C PRO A 217 -13.79 -11.95 -14.20
N ARG A 218 -14.32 -11.22 -15.18
CA ARG A 218 -14.98 -9.91 -14.96
C ARG A 218 -16.47 -10.01 -14.63
N ASP A 219 -16.89 -11.16 -14.12
CA ASP A 219 -18.27 -11.53 -13.83
C ASP A 219 -18.45 -12.05 -12.39
N ALA A 220 -17.49 -11.75 -11.50
CA ALA A 220 -17.64 -12.04 -10.07
C ALA A 220 -18.84 -11.28 -9.49
N VAL A 221 -19.55 -11.89 -8.54
CA VAL A 221 -20.74 -11.32 -7.92
C VAL A 221 -20.62 -11.38 -6.40
N ILE A 222 -20.86 -10.24 -5.75
CA ILE A 222 -20.99 -10.10 -4.30
C ILE A 222 -22.39 -9.52 -4.07
N ARG A 223 -23.38 -10.37 -3.77
CA ARG A 223 -24.78 -9.95 -3.67
C ARG A 223 -25.45 -10.31 -2.35
N GLY A 224 -26.20 -9.38 -1.76
CA GLY A 224 -27.05 -9.68 -0.60
C GLY A 224 -26.30 -10.10 0.67
N ASN A 225 -24.98 -9.85 0.76
CA ASN A 225 -24.18 -10.26 1.90
C ASN A 225 -24.27 -9.27 3.05
N ARG A 226 -24.03 -9.76 4.27
CA ARG A 226 -23.84 -8.96 5.48
C ARG A 226 -22.37 -8.99 5.88
N VAL A 227 -21.67 -7.87 5.77
CA VAL A 227 -20.22 -7.77 6.02
C VAL A 227 -19.96 -6.76 7.14
N GLU A 228 -19.59 -7.24 8.33
CA GLU A 228 -19.59 -6.40 9.52
C GLU A 228 -18.47 -6.63 10.53
N LYS A 229 -18.06 -5.58 11.24
CA LYS A 229 -17.11 -5.68 12.37
C LYS A 229 -15.77 -6.34 11.99
N ASN A 230 -15.34 -6.19 10.74
CA ASN A 230 -14.04 -6.67 10.30
C ASN A 230 -12.99 -5.57 10.53
N GLY A 231 -11.73 -5.97 10.74
CA GLY A 231 -10.62 -5.06 11.07
C GLY A 231 -10.04 -4.31 9.85
N GLY A 232 -10.38 -4.72 8.64
CA GLY A 232 -10.06 -4.01 7.40
C GLY A 232 -11.29 -3.37 6.74
N ALA A 233 -11.23 -3.15 5.43
CA ALA A 233 -12.42 -2.84 4.64
C ALA A 233 -13.44 -3.98 4.70
N GLY A 234 -14.73 -3.67 4.58
CA GLY A 234 -15.77 -4.70 4.49
C GLY A 234 -15.58 -5.53 3.22
N VAL A 235 -15.69 -4.87 2.07
CA VAL A 235 -15.44 -5.45 0.75
C VAL A 235 -14.31 -4.67 0.07
N GLN A 236 -13.25 -5.35 -0.36
CA GLN A 236 -12.17 -4.75 -1.15
C GLN A 236 -11.97 -5.47 -2.47
N VAL A 237 -11.84 -4.69 -3.55
CA VAL A 237 -11.69 -5.16 -4.91
C VAL A 237 -10.58 -4.36 -5.60
N GLU A 238 -9.54 -5.03 -6.05
CA GLU A 238 -8.39 -4.34 -6.65
C GLU A 238 -7.70 -5.10 -7.78
N HIS A 239 -6.87 -4.37 -8.53
CA HIS A 239 -6.01 -4.87 -9.60
C HIS A 239 -6.75 -5.48 -10.79
N TYR A 240 -7.58 -4.66 -11.45
CA TYR A 240 -8.34 -5.02 -12.67
C TYR A 240 -9.37 -6.13 -12.51
N ALA A 241 -9.81 -6.39 -11.28
CA ALA A 241 -10.95 -7.26 -11.04
C ALA A 241 -12.22 -6.64 -11.67
N GLY A 242 -13.06 -7.50 -12.24
CA GLY A 242 -14.40 -7.13 -12.70
C GLY A 242 -15.45 -7.73 -11.78
N VAL A 243 -16.29 -6.91 -11.15
CA VAL A 243 -17.23 -7.39 -10.14
C VAL A 243 -18.52 -6.57 -10.05
N PHE A 244 -19.62 -7.26 -9.73
CA PHE A 244 -20.89 -6.66 -9.33
C PHE A 244 -21.01 -6.75 -7.81
N VAL A 245 -21.06 -5.61 -7.13
CA VAL A 245 -21.29 -5.53 -5.67
C VAL A 245 -22.66 -4.94 -5.46
N GLU A 246 -23.64 -5.79 -5.17
CA GLU A 246 -25.06 -5.45 -5.24
C GLU A 246 -25.80 -5.79 -3.94
N GLU A 247 -26.66 -4.88 -3.46
CA GLU A 247 -27.62 -5.18 -2.38
C GLU A 247 -26.97 -5.69 -1.08
N ASN A 248 -25.70 -5.35 -0.81
CA ASN A 248 -25.01 -5.78 0.40
C ASN A 248 -25.26 -4.82 1.56
N THR A 249 -25.23 -5.34 2.79
CA THR A 249 -25.15 -4.55 4.03
C THR A 249 -23.72 -4.59 4.56
N VAL A 250 -23.01 -3.46 4.52
CA VAL A 250 -21.59 -3.36 4.90
C VAL A 250 -21.41 -2.35 6.02
N ARG A 251 -21.13 -2.81 7.25
CA ARG A 251 -21.17 -1.91 8.42
C ARG A 251 -20.18 -2.18 9.53
N GLU A 252 -19.86 -1.14 10.29
CA GLU A 252 -19.02 -1.25 11.50
C GLU A 252 -17.62 -1.84 11.24
N ASN A 253 -17.10 -1.74 10.02
CA ASN A 253 -15.75 -2.20 9.69
C ASN A 253 -14.71 -1.12 10.02
N ALA A 254 -13.49 -1.54 10.38
CA ALA A 254 -12.40 -0.65 10.77
C ALA A 254 -11.64 -0.03 9.58
N GLY A 255 -12.09 -0.27 8.34
CA GLY A 255 -11.66 0.44 7.13
C GLY A 255 -12.81 1.15 6.42
N ALA A 256 -12.69 1.29 5.09
CA ALA A 256 -13.82 1.68 4.24
C ALA A 256 -14.90 0.58 4.25
N GLY A 257 -16.16 0.94 4.00
CA GLY A 257 -17.19 -0.08 3.79
C GLY A 257 -16.86 -0.90 2.54
N ILE A 258 -16.89 -0.26 1.38
CA ILE A 258 -16.52 -0.85 0.08
C ILE A 258 -15.35 -0.07 -0.50
N TRP A 259 -14.29 -0.76 -0.91
CA TRP A 259 -13.11 -0.15 -1.55
C TRP A 259 -12.85 -0.80 -2.91
N ALA A 260 -12.96 -0.01 -3.98
CA ALA A 260 -12.54 -0.38 -5.34
C ALA A 260 -11.31 0.43 -5.76
N CYS A 261 -10.23 -0.23 -6.18
CA CYS A 261 -9.04 0.49 -6.64
C CYS A 261 -8.17 -0.21 -7.70
N CYS A 262 -7.14 0.48 -8.19
CA CYS A 262 -6.10 -0.05 -9.08
C CYS A 262 -6.65 -0.74 -10.34
N GLY A 263 -7.26 0.01 -11.26
CA GLY A 263 -7.71 -0.53 -12.55
C GLY A 263 -9.01 -1.32 -12.52
N THR A 264 -9.66 -1.42 -11.36
CA THR A 264 -10.92 -2.16 -11.18
C THR A 264 -12.03 -1.56 -12.03
N GLU A 265 -12.82 -2.45 -12.64
CA GLU A 265 -14.09 -2.13 -13.30
C GLU A 265 -15.20 -2.78 -12.47
N ALA A 266 -16.07 -1.99 -11.85
CA ALA A 266 -17.13 -2.55 -11.01
C ALA A 266 -18.42 -1.74 -11.11
N VAL A 267 -19.51 -2.42 -10.77
CA VAL A 267 -20.81 -1.80 -10.51
C VAL A 267 -21.11 -1.98 -9.03
N LEU A 268 -21.22 -0.87 -8.31
CA LEU A 268 -21.61 -0.84 -6.90
C LEU A 268 -23.04 -0.31 -6.85
N ARG A 269 -24.04 -1.21 -6.69
CA ARG A 269 -25.46 -0.84 -6.77
C ARG A 269 -26.29 -1.27 -5.56
N GLY A 270 -27.16 -0.40 -5.06
CA GLY A 270 -28.16 -0.79 -4.05
C GLY A 270 -27.57 -1.21 -2.69
N ASN A 271 -26.31 -0.89 -2.39
CA ASN A 271 -25.67 -1.30 -1.14
C ASN A 271 -26.04 -0.36 0.02
N THR A 272 -26.20 -0.92 1.22
CA THR A 272 -26.32 -0.19 2.48
C THR A 272 -24.98 -0.20 3.20
N VAL A 273 -24.32 0.96 3.32
CA VAL A 273 -22.94 1.08 3.80
C VAL A 273 -22.84 2.04 4.98
N GLU A 274 -22.67 1.50 6.20
CA GLU A 274 -22.95 2.28 7.41
C GLU A 274 -21.90 2.17 8.52
N LYS A 275 -21.65 3.27 9.23
CA LYS A 275 -20.87 3.25 10.49
C LYS A 275 -19.47 2.64 10.37
N ASN A 276 -18.88 2.66 9.18
CA ASN A 276 -17.51 2.25 8.98
C ASN A 276 -16.56 3.36 9.43
N THR A 277 -15.34 3.01 9.82
CA THR A 277 -14.38 4.01 10.34
C THR A 277 -13.64 4.78 9.25
N GLY A 278 -13.68 4.31 8.00
CA GLY A 278 -13.28 5.05 6.80
C GLY A 278 -14.48 5.64 6.04
N PRO A 279 -14.29 5.99 4.75
CA PRO A 279 -15.41 6.31 3.86
C PRO A 279 -16.39 5.14 3.73
N GLY A 280 -17.66 5.43 3.42
CA GLY A 280 -18.62 4.40 3.07
C GLY A 280 -18.14 3.63 1.83
N ILE A 281 -18.09 4.31 0.70
CA ILE A 281 -17.53 3.79 -0.56
C ILE A 281 -16.28 4.59 -0.93
N ARG A 282 -15.17 3.91 -1.19
CA ARG A 282 -13.91 4.49 -1.69
C ARG A 282 -13.58 3.95 -3.09
N VAL A 283 -13.48 4.86 -4.06
CA VAL A 283 -13.04 4.60 -5.42
C VAL A 283 -11.71 5.31 -5.63
N ALA A 284 -10.64 4.58 -5.89
CA ALA A 284 -9.29 5.16 -5.94
C ALA A 284 -8.35 4.50 -6.95
N GLY A 285 -7.28 5.19 -7.32
CA GLY A 285 -6.23 4.63 -8.15
C GLY A 285 -6.53 4.74 -9.64
N ILE A 286 -5.46 4.92 -10.41
CA ILE A 286 -5.50 5.03 -11.87
C ILE A 286 -6.11 3.79 -12.52
N GLY A 287 -6.76 4.00 -13.68
CA GLY A 287 -7.43 2.97 -14.47
C GLY A 287 -8.75 2.49 -13.87
N THR A 288 -9.05 2.85 -12.62
CA THR A 288 -10.30 2.50 -11.95
C THR A 288 -11.46 3.28 -12.56
N ASN A 289 -12.49 2.56 -13.03
CA ASN A 289 -13.68 3.15 -13.63
C ASN A 289 -14.93 2.45 -13.11
N ILE A 290 -15.71 3.14 -12.27
CA ILE A 290 -16.75 2.52 -11.44
C ILE A 290 -18.10 3.22 -11.61
N GLU A 291 -19.17 2.43 -11.73
CA GLU A 291 -20.52 2.93 -11.52
C GLU A 291 -20.90 2.77 -10.03
N VAL A 292 -21.26 3.87 -9.38
CA VAL A 292 -21.74 3.90 -8.00
C VAL A 292 -23.18 4.42 -8.03
N ALA A 293 -24.14 3.51 -7.98
CA ALA A 293 -25.56 3.82 -8.20
C ALA A 293 -26.46 3.36 -7.04
N GLU A 294 -27.45 4.16 -6.66
CA GLU A 294 -28.52 3.72 -5.74
C GLU A 294 -28.03 3.20 -4.37
N ASN A 295 -26.85 3.62 -3.91
CA ASN A 295 -26.32 3.19 -2.62
C ASN A 295 -26.76 4.13 -1.49
N ALA A 296 -26.91 3.59 -0.28
CA ALA A 296 -27.15 4.34 0.94
C ALA A 296 -25.90 4.32 1.83
N CYS A 297 -25.19 5.44 1.94
CA CYS A 297 -23.99 5.59 2.76
C CYS A 297 -24.27 6.45 4.00
N SER A 298 -24.33 5.85 5.19
CA SER A 298 -24.79 6.54 6.40
C SER A 298 -23.86 6.43 7.62
N GLY A 299 -23.66 7.52 8.35
CA GLY A 299 -22.95 7.50 9.64
C GLY A 299 -21.49 7.03 9.60
N ASN A 300 -20.83 7.05 8.44
CA ASN A 300 -19.42 6.66 8.30
C ASN A 300 -18.51 7.77 8.86
N LYS A 301 -17.34 7.40 9.40
CA LYS A 301 -16.37 8.37 9.94
C LYS A 301 -15.54 9.09 8.84
N GLY A 302 -15.69 8.67 7.59
CA GLY A 302 -15.17 9.37 6.42
C GLY A 302 -16.26 10.10 5.64
N ALA A 303 -16.04 10.33 4.35
CA ALA A 303 -17.11 10.71 3.44
C ALA A 303 -18.08 9.55 3.21
N GLY A 304 -19.32 9.81 2.82
CA GLY A 304 -20.19 8.73 2.37
C GLY A 304 -19.62 8.05 1.12
N ILE A 305 -19.24 8.84 0.12
CA ILE A 305 -18.57 8.38 -1.10
C ILE A 305 -17.32 9.23 -1.36
N LEU A 306 -16.19 8.59 -1.62
CA LEU A 306 -14.91 9.23 -1.97
C LEU A 306 -14.40 8.70 -3.31
N VAL A 307 -14.18 9.60 -4.27
CA VAL A 307 -13.50 9.34 -5.55
C VAL A 307 -12.17 10.11 -5.54
N ALA A 308 -11.06 9.40 -5.73
CA ALA A 308 -9.72 9.96 -5.50
C ALA A 308 -8.63 9.31 -6.37
N ALA A 309 -7.42 9.85 -6.30
CA ALA A 309 -6.19 9.26 -6.84
C ALA A 309 -6.31 8.78 -8.31
N ALA A 310 -6.71 9.68 -9.22
CA ALA A 310 -6.82 9.44 -10.67
C ALA A 310 -7.90 8.42 -11.09
N ALA A 311 -8.85 8.12 -10.21
CA ALA A 311 -9.98 7.28 -10.55
C ALA A 311 -11.07 8.03 -11.35
N ARG A 312 -11.92 7.25 -12.02
CA ARG A 312 -13.12 7.74 -12.71
C ARG A 312 -14.36 7.10 -12.12
N ALA A 313 -15.42 7.88 -11.92
CA ALA A 313 -16.67 7.35 -11.40
C ALA A 313 -17.90 8.04 -11.96
N ALA A 314 -18.96 7.26 -12.21
CA ALA A 314 -20.31 7.77 -12.33
C ALA A 314 -21.04 7.54 -11.00
N VAL A 315 -21.35 8.61 -10.28
CA VAL A 315 -21.98 8.61 -8.96
C VAL A 315 -23.41 9.09 -9.12
N ARG A 316 -24.37 8.15 -9.20
CA ARG A 316 -25.77 8.44 -9.54
C ARG A 316 -26.75 7.96 -8.50
N ASP A 317 -27.76 8.77 -8.19
CA ASP A 317 -28.92 8.36 -7.39
C ASP A 317 -28.57 7.78 -6.00
N ASN A 318 -27.43 8.16 -5.43
CA ASN A 318 -27.01 7.69 -4.11
C ASN A 318 -27.57 8.59 -3.01
N THR A 319 -27.75 8.01 -1.82
CA THR A 319 -28.04 8.75 -0.59
C THR A 319 -26.82 8.74 0.32
N SER A 320 -26.28 9.91 0.65
CA SER A 320 -25.17 10.08 1.57
C SER A 320 -25.58 10.92 2.78
N ARG A 321 -25.70 10.28 3.94
CA ARG A 321 -26.33 10.88 5.13
C ARG A 321 -25.51 10.79 6.41
N GLY A 322 -25.42 11.89 7.15
CA GLY A 322 -24.94 11.83 8.54
C GLY A 322 -23.49 11.37 8.69
N ASN A 323 -22.68 11.50 7.63
CA ASN A 323 -21.27 11.13 7.67
C ASN A 323 -20.45 12.23 8.35
N THR A 324 -19.35 11.88 9.01
CA THR A 324 -18.58 12.85 9.83
C THR A 324 -17.69 13.77 9.02
N VAL A 325 -17.65 13.62 7.69
CA VAL A 325 -16.99 14.52 6.77
C VAL A 325 -18.02 15.05 5.75
N ASN A 326 -17.80 14.88 4.46
CA ASN A 326 -18.72 15.31 3.41
C ASN A 326 -19.64 14.15 2.97
N GLY A 327 -20.73 14.47 2.29
CA GLY A 327 -21.56 13.47 1.65
C GLY A 327 -20.81 12.74 0.53
N ILE A 328 -20.37 13.48 -0.49
CA ILE A 328 -19.58 12.99 -1.62
C ILE A 328 -18.32 13.85 -1.77
N VAL A 329 -17.17 13.21 -1.98
CA VAL A 329 -15.89 13.89 -2.24
C VAL A 329 -15.29 13.40 -3.55
N VAL A 330 -14.87 14.33 -4.40
CA VAL A 330 -14.06 14.06 -5.58
C VAL A 330 -12.80 14.91 -5.46
N ARG A 331 -11.62 14.27 -5.42
CA ARG A 331 -10.36 14.98 -5.20
C ARG A 331 -9.18 14.38 -5.93
N ASP A 332 -8.08 15.11 -5.90
CA ASP A 332 -6.79 14.78 -6.49
C ASP A 332 -6.80 14.93 -8.01
N TRP A 333 -5.60 15.20 -8.54
CA TRP A 333 -5.40 15.41 -9.97
C TRP A 333 -5.74 14.16 -10.78
N PHE A 334 -6.23 14.40 -11.99
CA PHE A 334 -6.66 13.36 -12.94
C PHE A 334 -7.85 12.51 -12.47
N THR A 335 -8.39 12.78 -11.28
CA THR A 335 -9.65 12.21 -10.84
C THR A 335 -10.81 12.90 -11.54
N SER A 336 -11.77 12.13 -12.02
CA SER A 336 -12.98 12.69 -12.62
C SER A 336 -14.25 11.97 -12.19
N ALA A 337 -15.33 12.73 -12.08
CA ALA A 337 -16.62 12.14 -11.75
C ALA A 337 -17.81 12.87 -12.37
N GLU A 338 -18.85 12.10 -12.68
CA GLU A 338 -20.20 12.60 -12.90
C GLU A 338 -21.00 12.35 -11.61
N VAL A 339 -21.48 13.43 -10.99
CA VAL A 339 -22.23 13.39 -9.74
C VAL A 339 -23.64 13.88 -10.03
N ASP A 340 -24.55 12.94 -10.30
CA ASP A 340 -25.90 13.21 -10.78
C ASP A 340 -27.00 12.60 -9.89
N GLY A 341 -28.08 13.34 -9.64
CA GLY A 341 -29.27 12.78 -8.95
C GLY A 341 -29.06 12.36 -7.48
N ASN A 342 -27.95 12.72 -6.83
CA ASN A 342 -27.65 12.25 -5.47
C ASN A 342 -28.33 13.09 -4.39
N THR A 343 -28.61 12.47 -3.25
CA THR A 343 -29.08 13.14 -2.03
C THR A 343 -27.98 13.15 -0.98
N CYS A 344 -27.48 14.34 -0.61
CA CYS A 344 -26.51 14.53 0.46
C CYS A 344 -27.12 15.30 1.64
N GLU A 345 -27.33 14.64 2.77
CA GLU A 345 -28.03 15.24 3.91
C GLU A 345 -27.34 15.05 5.26
N GLU A 346 -27.44 16.07 6.13
CA GLU A 346 -26.99 15.95 7.53
C GLU A 346 -25.51 15.57 7.70
N ASN A 347 -24.67 15.77 6.67
CA ASN A 347 -23.23 15.50 6.77
C ASN A 347 -22.53 16.61 7.56
N ALA A 348 -21.47 16.28 8.31
CA ALA A 348 -20.83 17.21 9.22
C ALA A 348 -20.16 18.40 8.52
N VAL A 349 -19.71 18.22 7.27
CA VAL A 349 -19.06 19.26 6.46
C VAL A 349 -19.92 19.55 5.22
N HIS A 350 -19.49 19.28 3.99
CA HIS A 350 -20.25 19.62 2.79
C HIS A 350 -21.18 18.50 2.34
N GLY A 351 -22.20 18.84 1.54
CA GLY A 351 -22.96 17.84 0.80
C GLY A 351 -22.08 17.17 -0.26
N ILE A 352 -21.52 17.96 -1.16
CA ILE A 352 -20.60 17.53 -2.22
C ILE A 352 -19.36 18.44 -2.21
N LEU A 353 -18.16 17.85 -2.26
CA LEU A 353 -16.88 18.56 -2.35
C LEU A 353 -16.09 18.11 -3.58
N ALA A 354 -15.74 19.06 -4.45
CA ALA A 354 -14.73 18.90 -5.50
C ALA A 354 -13.47 19.71 -5.12
N ALA A 355 -12.29 19.08 -5.15
CA ALA A 355 -11.06 19.69 -4.63
C ALA A 355 -9.79 19.14 -5.31
N GLN A 356 -8.65 19.79 -5.03
CA GLN A 356 -7.30 19.34 -5.39
C GLN A 356 -7.11 18.90 -6.85
N GLY A 357 -7.64 19.66 -7.82
CA GLY A 357 -7.39 19.41 -9.24
C GLY A 357 -8.31 18.39 -9.90
N ALA A 358 -9.39 18.00 -9.23
CA ALA A 358 -10.39 17.09 -9.79
C ALA A 358 -11.24 17.77 -10.89
N SER A 359 -11.70 16.97 -11.86
CA SER A 359 -12.63 17.40 -12.91
C SER A 359 -14.01 16.78 -12.71
N VAL A 360 -15.04 17.59 -12.43
CA VAL A 360 -16.35 17.07 -11.98
C VAL A 360 -17.53 17.71 -12.74
N SER A 361 -18.56 16.93 -13.02
CA SER A 361 -19.90 17.46 -13.36
C SER A 361 -20.87 17.19 -12.22
N ILE A 362 -21.63 18.20 -11.81
CA ILE A 362 -22.49 18.16 -10.63
C ILE A 362 -23.88 18.68 -11.01
N ALA A 363 -24.85 17.79 -11.20
CA ALA A 363 -26.21 18.16 -11.61
C ALA A 363 -27.27 17.29 -10.91
N GLY A 364 -28.51 17.76 -10.85
CA GLY A 364 -29.64 16.99 -10.30
C GLY A 364 -29.55 16.65 -8.81
N ASN A 365 -28.57 17.17 -8.05
CA ASN A 365 -28.36 16.75 -6.67
C ASN A 365 -29.22 17.54 -5.68
N MET A 366 -29.62 16.88 -4.60
CA MET A 366 -30.28 17.45 -3.44
C MET A 366 -29.31 17.50 -2.27
N CYS A 367 -28.82 18.68 -1.90
CA CYS A 367 -27.93 18.84 -0.73
C CYS A 367 -28.65 19.64 0.36
N ARG A 368 -28.89 19.04 1.52
CA ARG A 368 -29.60 19.73 2.60
C ARG A 368 -29.07 19.47 4.00
N LYS A 369 -29.20 20.45 4.89
CA LYS A 369 -28.87 20.29 6.33
C LYS A 369 -27.43 19.85 6.59
N ASN A 370 -26.50 20.13 5.67
CA ASN A 370 -25.08 19.83 5.88
C ASN A 370 -24.43 20.94 6.72
N GLY A 371 -23.44 20.57 7.55
CA GLY A 371 -22.73 21.49 8.47
C GLY A 371 -21.85 22.53 7.78
N GLY A 372 -21.66 22.39 6.47
CA GLY A 372 -21.06 23.33 5.54
C GLY A 372 -21.91 23.43 4.26
N ARG A 373 -21.31 23.98 3.20
CA ARG A 373 -21.99 24.23 1.92
C ARG A 373 -22.61 22.95 1.33
N GLY A 374 -23.76 23.10 0.65
CA GLY A 374 -24.38 21.99 -0.08
C GLY A 374 -23.46 21.44 -1.18
N VAL A 375 -22.93 22.32 -2.03
CA VAL A 375 -21.88 22.01 -3.00
C VAL A 375 -20.71 22.97 -2.78
N ALA A 376 -19.50 22.43 -2.69
CA ALA A 376 -18.25 23.18 -2.58
C ALA A 376 -17.27 22.74 -3.68
N VAL A 377 -16.74 23.71 -4.42
CA VAL A 377 -15.66 23.53 -5.39
C VAL A 377 -14.52 24.42 -4.93
N LYS A 378 -13.32 23.87 -4.76
CA LYS A 378 -12.19 24.60 -4.16
C LYS A 378 -10.85 24.18 -4.75
N ASP A 379 -9.81 24.91 -4.35
CA ASP A 379 -8.43 24.73 -4.77
C ASP A 379 -8.21 25.06 -6.27
N GLU A 380 -7.07 25.67 -6.57
CA GLU A 380 -6.71 26.05 -7.94
C GLU A 380 -6.59 24.82 -8.85
N GLY A 381 -7.09 24.88 -10.09
CA GLY A 381 -7.03 23.73 -11.01
C GLY A 381 -8.13 22.68 -10.83
N THR A 382 -8.99 22.78 -9.81
CA THR A 382 -10.24 22.00 -9.77
C THR A 382 -11.21 22.57 -10.80
N GLU A 383 -11.70 21.71 -11.70
CA GLU A 383 -12.66 22.08 -12.73
C GLU A 383 -14.02 21.47 -12.42
N ALA A 384 -15.07 22.30 -12.39
CA ALA A 384 -16.43 21.81 -12.14
C ALA A 384 -17.46 22.45 -13.06
N THR A 385 -18.28 21.63 -13.70
CA THR A 385 -19.54 22.07 -14.33
C THR A 385 -20.68 21.83 -13.36
N VAL A 386 -21.25 22.91 -12.81
CA VAL A 386 -22.34 22.82 -11.84
C VAL A 386 -23.66 23.19 -12.53
N GLY A 387 -24.53 22.20 -12.70
CA GLY A 387 -25.88 22.34 -13.27
C GLY A 387 -26.93 22.65 -12.21
N GLU A 388 -28.19 22.32 -12.51
CA GLU A 388 -29.31 22.50 -11.58
C GLU A 388 -29.15 21.59 -10.36
N ASN A 389 -29.05 22.17 -9.16
CA ASN A 389 -28.97 21.43 -7.90
C ASN A 389 -29.91 22.10 -6.88
N THR A 390 -30.53 21.31 -6.00
CA THR A 390 -31.40 21.82 -4.93
C THR A 390 -30.61 21.91 -3.63
N LEU A 391 -30.37 23.12 -3.14
CA LEU A 391 -29.63 23.38 -1.91
C LEU A 391 -30.57 23.97 -0.85
N ALA A 392 -30.70 23.33 0.31
CA ALA A 392 -31.61 23.79 1.37
C ALA A 392 -31.02 23.63 2.77
N GLU A 393 -31.12 24.64 3.64
CA GLU A 393 -30.74 24.53 5.06
C GLU A 393 -29.27 24.10 5.30
N ASN A 394 -28.34 24.42 4.39
CA ASN A 394 -26.91 24.16 4.58
C ASN A 394 -26.22 25.36 5.28
N HIS A 395 -25.07 25.13 5.93
CA HIS A 395 -24.32 26.17 6.64
C HIS A 395 -23.16 26.73 5.79
N GLU A 396 -22.81 28.01 5.95
CA GLU A 396 -21.70 28.64 5.19
C GLU A 396 -20.34 28.64 5.93
N GLU A 397 -20.31 28.33 7.22
CA GLU A 397 -19.18 28.61 8.13
C GLU A 397 -18.11 27.50 8.24
N ALA A 398 -18.21 26.41 7.49
CA ALA A 398 -17.17 25.39 7.49
C ALA A 398 -15.85 25.97 6.91
N PRO A 399 -14.70 25.91 7.63
CA PRO A 399 -13.45 26.48 7.16
C PRO A 399 -13.01 25.79 5.86
N LEU A 400 -13.01 26.56 4.78
CA LEU A 400 -12.57 26.17 3.45
C LEU A 400 -11.26 26.91 3.17
N MET A 401 -10.12 26.27 3.48
CA MET A 401 -8.82 26.78 3.05
C MET A 401 -8.53 26.26 1.64
N ASP A 402 -8.31 27.18 0.70
CA ASP A 402 -7.87 26.87 -0.66
C ASP A 402 -6.38 26.49 -0.64
N LEU A 403 -6.06 25.37 -1.28
CA LEU A 403 -4.69 24.95 -1.51
C LEU A 403 -4.21 25.51 -2.86
N PRO A 404 -3.08 26.23 -2.90
CA PRO A 404 -2.46 26.62 -4.17
C PRO A 404 -2.04 25.37 -4.96
N LEU A 405 -1.87 25.47 -6.28
CA LEU A 405 -1.44 24.34 -7.13
C LEU A 405 -0.23 23.60 -6.57
N SER A 406 0.72 24.36 -6.03
CA SER A 406 1.96 23.86 -5.46
C SER A 406 1.77 22.98 -4.22
N ARG A 407 0.60 22.99 -3.57
CA ARG A 407 0.33 22.22 -2.34
C ARG A 407 -0.72 21.13 -2.50
N GLN A 408 -1.19 20.90 -3.73
CA GLN A 408 -2.19 19.87 -4.00
C GLN A 408 -1.53 18.53 -4.23
N THR A 409 -2.20 17.47 -3.79
CA THR A 409 -1.66 16.11 -3.84
C THR A 409 -1.72 15.55 -5.27
N PRO A 410 -0.59 15.11 -5.86
CA PRO A 410 -0.53 14.66 -7.25
C PRO A 410 -1.06 13.23 -7.43
N ALA A 411 -0.83 12.36 -6.43
CA ALA A 411 -1.24 10.96 -6.37
C ALA A 411 -0.84 10.39 -5.00
N GLU A 412 -1.53 9.36 -4.48
CA GLU A 412 -0.97 8.57 -3.38
C GLU A 412 0.26 7.79 -3.88
N LYS A 413 1.41 7.90 -3.18
CA LYS A 413 2.69 7.23 -3.53
C LYS A 413 2.54 5.74 -3.87
N THR A 414 1.58 5.08 -3.23
CA THR A 414 1.21 3.67 -3.39
C THR A 414 0.62 3.32 -4.76
N TYR A 415 0.19 4.29 -5.58
CA TYR A 415 -0.35 4.01 -6.92
C TYR A 415 0.67 4.25 -8.03
N LEU A 416 1.78 4.96 -7.76
CA LEU A 416 2.77 5.31 -8.78
C LEU A 416 3.53 4.07 -9.29
N GLY A 417 4.01 3.20 -8.39
CA GLY A 417 4.65 1.95 -8.78
C GLY A 417 3.70 1.03 -9.58
N TRP A 418 2.41 1.08 -9.29
CA TRP A 418 1.40 0.35 -10.07
C TRP A 418 1.18 0.97 -11.45
N ALA A 419 1.09 2.30 -11.56
CA ALA A 419 0.98 2.99 -12.84
C ALA A 419 2.15 2.64 -13.77
N LEU A 420 3.37 2.55 -13.22
CA LEU A 420 4.54 2.05 -13.96
C LEU A 420 4.38 0.59 -14.40
N ALA A 421 3.90 -0.28 -13.51
CA ALA A 421 3.65 -1.70 -13.83
C ALA A 421 2.63 -1.87 -14.96
N ALA A 422 1.59 -1.05 -14.94
CA ALA A 422 0.52 -1.03 -15.92
C ALA A 422 0.93 -0.40 -17.26
N GLY A 423 2.01 0.37 -17.30
CA GLY A 423 2.43 1.13 -18.47
C GLY A 423 1.58 2.38 -18.70
N GLU A 424 1.03 2.96 -17.63
CA GLU A 424 0.24 4.21 -17.64
C GLU A 424 1.16 5.44 -17.81
N HIS A 425 1.98 5.44 -18.86
CA HIS A 425 3.05 6.44 -19.05
C HIS A 425 2.49 7.84 -19.28
N ASP A 426 1.32 8.00 -19.93
CA ASP A 426 0.68 9.32 -20.07
C ASP A 426 0.37 9.96 -18.73
N TYR A 427 -0.13 9.18 -17.78
CA TYR A 427 -0.39 9.66 -16.43
C TYR A 427 0.90 10.05 -15.71
N LEU A 428 1.95 9.22 -15.82
CA LEU A 428 3.24 9.52 -15.20
C LEU A 428 3.84 10.81 -15.78
N GLU A 429 3.84 10.99 -17.10
CA GLU A 429 4.34 12.21 -17.76
C GLU A 429 3.53 13.44 -17.36
N ASN A 430 2.20 13.37 -17.39
CA ASN A 430 1.35 14.50 -17.03
C ASN A 430 1.49 14.87 -15.54
N THR A 431 1.64 13.88 -14.67
CA THR A 431 1.91 14.12 -13.24
C THR A 431 3.23 14.87 -13.07
N LEU A 432 4.30 14.40 -13.69
CA LEU A 432 5.62 15.03 -13.60
C LEU A 432 5.67 16.44 -14.21
N ALA A 433 5.00 16.64 -15.36
CA ALA A 433 4.88 17.97 -15.97
C ALA A 433 4.26 18.95 -14.98
N ARG A 434 3.15 18.57 -14.32
CA ARG A 434 2.51 19.37 -13.27
C ARG A 434 3.44 19.66 -12.11
N LEU A 435 4.14 18.64 -11.61
CA LEU A 435 5.04 18.78 -10.46
C LEU A 435 6.16 19.80 -10.74
N ARG A 436 6.73 19.76 -11.95
CA ARG A 436 7.77 20.69 -12.40
C ARG A 436 7.22 22.10 -12.61
N GLU A 437 6.11 22.25 -13.34
CA GLU A 437 5.51 23.55 -13.64
C GLU A 437 4.99 24.27 -12.38
N GLY A 438 4.31 23.52 -11.50
CA GLY A 438 3.73 24.04 -10.26
C GLY A 438 4.72 24.14 -9.09
N LYS A 439 5.96 23.67 -9.26
CA LYS A 439 6.99 23.58 -8.20
C LYS A 439 6.43 22.98 -6.90
N CYS A 440 5.77 21.82 -7.02
CA CYS A 440 4.88 21.34 -5.97
C CYS A 440 5.64 20.79 -4.75
N ARG A 441 5.12 21.09 -3.55
CA ARG A 441 5.59 20.67 -2.24
C ARG A 441 4.47 20.02 -1.43
N ASP A 442 4.80 19.06 -0.57
CA ASP A 442 3.85 18.42 0.34
C ASP A 442 3.47 19.34 1.53
N ALA A 443 2.68 18.82 2.47
CA ALA A 443 2.23 19.57 3.64
C ALA A 443 3.38 19.92 4.59
N GLU A 444 4.50 19.21 4.47
CA GLU A 444 5.71 19.38 5.25
C GLU A 444 6.74 20.25 4.53
N GLY A 445 6.50 20.67 3.28
CA GLY A 445 7.37 21.51 2.47
C GLY A 445 8.38 20.77 1.58
N LYS A 446 8.36 19.43 1.57
CA LYS A 446 9.25 18.61 0.71
C LYS A 446 8.76 18.63 -0.73
N TRP A 447 9.69 18.59 -1.67
CA TRP A 447 9.38 18.52 -3.10
C TRP A 447 8.63 17.23 -3.44
N GLN A 448 7.47 17.37 -4.08
CA GLN A 448 6.66 16.23 -4.52
C GLN A 448 7.31 15.46 -5.69
N LEU A 449 8.31 16.04 -6.36
CA LEU A 449 9.12 15.33 -7.36
C LEU A 449 9.84 14.13 -6.74
N ASP A 450 10.48 14.33 -5.59
CA ASP A 450 11.15 13.24 -4.85
C ASP A 450 10.14 12.16 -4.47
N GLU A 451 9.00 12.59 -3.92
CA GLU A 451 7.91 11.69 -3.53
C GLU A 451 7.39 10.83 -4.70
N PHE A 452 7.39 11.41 -5.90
CA PHE A 452 6.96 10.72 -7.10
C PHE A 452 7.93 9.60 -7.48
N TYR A 453 9.23 9.89 -7.57
CA TYR A 453 10.24 8.87 -7.88
C TYR A 453 10.38 7.83 -6.75
N GLU A 454 10.16 8.23 -5.50
CA GLU A 454 10.01 7.32 -4.36
C GLU A 454 8.84 6.35 -4.52
N GLY A 455 7.68 6.87 -4.93
CA GLY A 455 6.49 6.06 -5.22
C GLY A 455 6.72 5.11 -6.40
N LEU A 456 7.47 5.50 -7.42
CA LEU A 456 7.86 4.58 -8.51
C LEU A 456 8.78 3.46 -8.00
N ARG A 457 9.75 3.82 -7.15
CA ARG A 457 10.74 2.89 -6.59
C ARG A 457 10.12 1.84 -5.66
N ASN A 458 9.13 2.25 -4.85
CA ASN A 458 8.63 1.50 -3.70
C ASN A 458 7.12 1.19 -3.76
N GLY A 459 6.35 1.83 -4.63
CA GLY A 459 4.88 1.87 -4.61
C GLY A 459 4.16 0.66 -5.21
N TYR A 460 4.84 -0.43 -5.54
CA TYR A 460 4.15 -1.69 -5.86
C TYR A 460 4.97 -2.87 -5.34
N GLY A 461 4.42 -3.58 -4.34
CA GLY A 461 5.18 -4.55 -3.54
C GLY A 461 5.88 -5.65 -4.33
N ASN A 462 5.39 -6.01 -5.52
CA ASN A 462 5.98 -7.02 -6.41
C ASN A 462 6.84 -6.44 -7.56
N LEU A 463 6.92 -5.12 -7.67
CA LEU A 463 7.62 -4.36 -8.72
C LEU A 463 8.33 -3.17 -8.08
N THR A 464 9.18 -3.46 -7.10
CA THR A 464 10.18 -2.53 -6.60
C THR A 464 11.52 -2.79 -7.28
N TRP A 465 12.45 -1.86 -7.15
CA TRP A 465 13.82 -2.02 -7.66
C TRP A 465 14.53 -3.27 -7.13
N HIS A 466 14.12 -3.80 -5.96
CA HIS A 466 14.64 -5.04 -5.39
C HIS A 466 14.30 -6.30 -6.21
N TYR A 467 13.29 -6.27 -7.08
CA TYR A 467 13.01 -7.37 -8.02
C TYR A 467 13.86 -7.32 -9.28
N LYS A 468 14.62 -6.24 -9.46
CA LYS A 468 15.56 -5.97 -10.55
C LYS A 468 14.96 -6.11 -11.95
N ASP A 469 14.97 -7.31 -12.54
CA ASP A 469 14.64 -7.53 -13.95
C ASP A 469 13.23 -7.06 -14.33
N PRO A 470 12.15 -7.37 -13.57
CA PRO A 470 10.81 -6.88 -13.90
C PRO A 470 10.71 -5.36 -13.81
N TYR A 471 11.36 -4.76 -12.79
CA TYR A 471 11.37 -3.30 -12.61
C TYR A 471 12.08 -2.60 -13.77
N MET A 472 13.30 -3.05 -14.09
CA MET A 472 14.07 -2.56 -15.24
C MET A 472 13.31 -2.74 -16.56
N ALA A 473 12.57 -3.83 -16.74
CA ALA A 473 11.75 -4.03 -17.93
C ALA A 473 10.66 -2.96 -18.09
N CYS A 474 9.98 -2.59 -17.00
CA CYS A 474 8.96 -1.54 -17.01
C CYS A 474 9.58 -0.17 -17.30
N VAL A 475 10.72 0.17 -16.67
CA VAL A 475 11.43 1.44 -16.93
C VAL A 475 11.93 1.52 -18.38
N ARG A 476 12.45 0.43 -18.94
CA ARG A 476 12.87 0.39 -20.35
C ARG A 476 11.70 0.49 -21.31
N LYS A 477 10.56 -0.10 -20.98
CA LYS A 477 9.32 0.05 -21.75
C LYS A 477 8.93 1.52 -21.84
N TRP A 478 8.91 2.22 -20.70
CA TRP A 478 8.67 3.67 -20.67
C TRP A 478 9.66 4.44 -21.56
N CYS A 479 10.96 4.17 -21.41
CA CYS A 479 11.99 4.82 -22.23
C CYS A 479 11.80 4.59 -23.75
N SER A 480 11.29 3.42 -24.13
CA SER A 480 11.06 3.06 -25.53
C SER A 480 9.78 3.67 -26.12
N GLU A 481 8.72 3.77 -25.33
CA GLU A 481 7.44 4.36 -25.75
C GLU A 481 7.49 5.90 -25.73
N ARG A 482 8.35 6.47 -24.88
CA ARG A 482 8.61 7.91 -24.75
C ARG A 482 10.10 8.21 -24.93
N PRO A 483 10.61 8.24 -26.19
CA PRO A 483 12.02 8.48 -26.47
C PRO A 483 12.49 9.89 -26.09
N ASP A 484 11.56 10.84 -25.99
CA ASP A 484 11.73 12.25 -25.62
C ASP A 484 11.52 12.53 -24.13
N SER A 485 11.19 11.51 -23.32
CA SER A 485 10.95 11.68 -21.88
C SER A 485 12.24 11.75 -21.08
N VAL A 486 12.57 12.94 -20.56
CA VAL A 486 13.58 13.10 -19.52
C VAL A 486 13.23 12.32 -18.26
N SER A 487 11.94 12.25 -17.90
CA SER A 487 11.44 11.57 -16.71
C SER A 487 11.81 10.08 -16.69
N ALA A 488 11.59 9.40 -17.81
CA ALA A 488 11.95 8.00 -17.96
C ALA A 488 13.47 7.79 -17.89
N ARG A 489 14.27 8.77 -18.37
CA ARG A 489 15.74 8.74 -18.30
C ARG A 489 16.26 8.95 -16.88
N VAL A 490 15.66 9.87 -16.12
CA VAL A 490 15.96 10.07 -14.68
C VAL A 490 15.71 8.78 -13.92
N LEU A 491 14.54 8.15 -14.12
CA LEU A 491 14.23 6.88 -13.48
C LEU A 491 15.20 5.77 -13.89
N LEU A 492 15.60 5.69 -15.16
CA LEU A 492 16.58 4.71 -15.63
C LEU A 492 17.96 4.92 -14.99
N ALA A 493 18.42 6.16 -14.88
CA ALA A 493 19.65 6.50 -14.17
C ALA A 493 19.55 6.10 -12.69
N GLN A 494 18.44 6.43 -12.01
CA GLN A 494 18.17 6.02 -10.63
C GLN A 494 18.24 4.49 -10.46
N VAL A 495 17.67 3.71 -11.39
CA VAL A 495 17.74 2.23 -11.32
C VAL A 495 19.18 1.75 -11.33
N TYR A 496 20.03 2.33 -12.19
CA TYR A 496 21.44 1.99 -12.23
C TYR A 496 22.17 2.38 -10.94
N GLN A 497 21.89 3.55 -10.37
CA GLN A 497 22.45 3.95 -9.07
C GLN A 497 22.05 2.98 -7.96
N ASN A 498 20.77 2.58 -7.89
CA ASN A 498 20.28 1.62 -6.90
C ASN A 498 21.00 0.27 -7.03
N TYR A 499 21.22 -0.21 -8.26
CA TYR A 499 21.97 -1.45 -8.48
C TYR A 499 23.45 -1.32 -8.13
N ALA A 500 24.05 -0.13 -8.32
CA ALA A 500 25.42 0.14 -7.91
C ALA A 500 25.59 -0.01 -6.39
N TRP A 501 24.70 0.61 -5.62
CA TRP A 501 24.72 0.55 -4.15
C TRP A 501 24.42 -0.86 -3.62
N ASP A 502 23.46 -1.57 -4.22
CA ASP A 502 23.15 -2.96 -3.85
C ASP A 502 24.33 -3.91 -4.09
N LEU A 503 25.09 -3.72 -5.19
CA LEU A 503 26.27 -4.52 -5.48
C LEU A 503 27.47 -4.16 -4.60
N ARG A 504 27.64 -2.88 -4.26
CA ARG A 504 28.68 -2.43 -3.32
C ARG A 504 28.46 -3.02 -1.93
N GLY A 505 27.20 -3.07 -1.51
CA GLY A 505 26.79 -3.44 -0.16
C GLY A 505 27.07 -2.33 0.88
N PRO A 506 26.61 -2.54 2.13
CA PRO A 506 26.64 -1.52 3.17
C PRO A 506 28.00 -1.37 3.87
N GLY A 507 28.98 -2.23 3.55
CA GLY A 507 30.29 -2.25 4.21
C GLY A 507 31.13 -0.99 3.94
N TYR A 508 32.14 -0.76 4.78
CA TYR A 508 33.07 0.36 4.61
C TYR A 508 33.86 0.24 3.30
N GLY A 509 34.41 1.36 2.79
CA GLY A 509 35.17 1.37 1.52
C GLY A 509 36.28 0.31 1.44
N ALA A 510 36.97 0.05 2.57
CA ALA A 510 38.00 -0.98 2.68
C ALA A 510 37.44 -2.42 2.65
N GLU A 511 36.18 -2.61 3.03
CA GLU A 511 35.49 -3.90 3.13
C GLU A 511 34.73 -4.28 1.86
N VAL A 512 34.55 -3.35 0.92
CA VAL A 512 33.90 -3.62 -0.36
C VAL A 512 34.72 -4.64 -1.17
N THR A 513 34.07 -5.65 -1.71
CA THR A 513 34.71 -6.66 -2.56
C THR A 513 35.17 -6.05 -3.90
N PRO A 514 36.17 -6.64 -4.58
CA PRO A 514 36.55 -6.22 -5.94
C PRO A 514 35.37 -6.22 -6.91
N GLU A 515 34.51 -7.24 -6.83
CA GLU A 515 33.30 -7.38 -7.64
C GLU A 515 32.28 -6.29 -7.31
N GLY A 516 32.09 -5.98 -6.03
CA GLY A 516 31.22 -4.89 -5.57
C GLY A 516 31.70 -3.53 -6.05
N ARG A 517 33.00 -3.25 -5.95
CA ARG A 517 33.62 -2.01 -6.49
C ARG A 517 33.43 -1.88 -8.00
N LYS A 518 33.69 -2.97 -8.74
CA LYS A 518 33.52 -2.99 -10.19
C LYS A 518 32.05 -2.79 -10.58
N GLY A 519 31.12 -3.49 -9.92
CA GLY A 519 29.69 -3.36 -10.17
C GLY A 519 29.15 -1.98 -9.83
N PHE A 520 29.67 -1.35 -8.77
CA PHE A 520 29.37 0.03 -8.41
C PHE A 520 29.78 1.00 -9.53
N GLU A 521 31.05 0.97 -9.94
CA GLU A 521 31.56 1.86 -10.98
C GLU A 521 30.84 1.63 -12.32
N GLU A 522 30.69 0.38 -12.76
CA GLU A 522 30.03 0.06 -14.04
C GLU A 522 28.59 0.57 -14.12
N ASN A 523 27.82 0.47 -13.03
CA ASN A 523 26.44 0.96 -13.04
C ASN A 523 26.37 2.49 -12.95
N PHE A 524 27.23 3.15 -12.17
CA PHE A 524 27.30 4.62 -12.19
C PHE A 524 27.76 5.16 -13.55
N ARG A 525 28.66 4.47 -14.27
CA ARG A 525 29.02 4.80 -15.66
C ARG A 525 27.85 4.64 -16.63
N ARG A 526 26.95 3.67 -16.39
CA ARG A 526 25.70 3.55 -17.16
C ARG A 526 24.73 4.69 -16.86
N ALA A 527 24.59 5.08 -15.59
CA ALA A 527 23.81 6.25 -15.20
C ALA A 527 24.35 7.54 -15.84
N GLU A 528 25.67 7.77 -15.74
CA GLU A 528 26.37 8.89 -16.41
C GLU A 528 26.05 8.94 -17.89
N LYS A 529 26.17 7.82 -18.61
CA LYS A 529 25.86 7.75 -20.04
C LYS A 529 24.40 8.10 -20.34
N VAL A 530 23.45 7.59 -19.56
CA VAL A 530 22.02 7.89 -19.74
C VAL A 530 21.77 9.39 -19.57
N LEU A 531 22.40 10.02 -18.58
CA LEU A 531 22.27 11.44 -18.30
C LEU A 531 22.91 12.28 -19.41
N GLU A 532 24.15 11.97 -19.83
CA GLU A 532 24.83 12.67 -20.93
C GLU A 532 24.01 12.63 -22.24
N GLU A 533 23.42 11.48 -22.58
CA GLU A 533 22.57 11.36 -23.78
C GLU A 533 21.22 12.08 -23.64
N ALA A 534 20.71 12.24 -22.41
CA ALA A 534 19.42 12.84 -22.12
C ALA A 534 19.47 14.34 -21.76
N GLU A 535 20.66 14.95 -21.62
CA GLU A 535 20.80 16.38 -21.31
C GLU A 535 20.01 17.30 -22.26
N PRO A 536 19.95 17.08 -23.59
CA PRO A 536 19.12 17.89 -24.48
C PRO A 536 17.61 17.83 -24.17
N LEU A 537 17.16 16.80 -23.44
CA LEU A 537 15.77 16.61 -23.02
C LEU A 537 15.48 17.24 -21.65
N ALA A 538 16.50 17.73 -20.93
CA ALA A 538 16.39 18.14 -19.52
C ALA A 538 15.26 19.16 -19.27
N GLY A 539 15.01 20.08 -20.21
CA GLY A 539 13.88 21.00 -20.14
C GLY A 539 13.84 21.77 -18.83
N ASN A 540 12.75 21.62 -18.08
CA ASN A 540 12.53 22.19 -16.75
C ASN A 540 12.63 21.16 -15.60
N ALA A 541 13.40 20.07 -15.78
CA ALA A 541 13.56 19.00 -14.81
C ALA A 541 14.81 19.20 -13.93
N PRO A 542 14.72 19.89 -12.77
CA PRO A 542 15.88 20.07 -11.90
C PRO A 542 16.36 18.74 -11.30
N GLU A 543 15.48 17.76 -11.13
CA GLU A 543 15.81 16.42 -10.63
C GLU A 543 16.76 15.65 -11.56
N PHE A 544 16.81 16.03 -12.85
CA PHE A 544 17.78 15.47 -13.79
C PHE A 544 19.22 15.85 -13.40
N TYR A 545 19.42 17.11 -12.98
CA TYR A 545 20.74 17.60 -12.56
C TYR A 545 21.09 17.11 -11.16
N GLU A 546 20.11 16.95 -10.26
CA GLU A 546 20.29 16.26 -8.96
C GLU A 546 20.82 14.84 -9.17
N MET A 547 20.16 14.05 -10.02
CA MET A 547 20.59 12.69 -10.38
C MET A 547 22.02 12.66 -10.95
N TRP A 548 22.41 13.70 -11.69
CA TRP A 548 23.75 13.83 -12.24
C TRP A 548 24.79 14.24 -11.20
N LEU A 549 24.45 15.11 -10.25
CA LEU A 549 25.32 15.44 -9.13
C LEU A 549 25.63 14.21 -8.27
N ALA A 550 24.61 13.41 -7.94
CA ALA A 550 24.79 12.15 -7.21
C ALA A 550 25.74 11.19 -7.96
N THR A 551 25.58 11.09 -9.29
CA THR A 551 26.47 10.30 -10.17
C THR A 551 27.91 10.83 -10.13
N GLY A 552 28.09 12.15 -10.17
CA GLY A 552 29.39 12.81 -10.12
C GLY A 552 30.13 12.61 -8.80
N THR A 553 29.41 12.65 -7.68
CA THR A 553 29.94 12.34 -6.34
C THR A 553 30.46 10.91 -6.29
N ALA A 554 29.66 9.94 -6.76
CA ALA A 554 30.04 8.53 -6.78
C ALA A 554 31.23 8.22 -7.70
N LEU A 555 31.34 8.89 -8.85
CA LEU A 555 32.44 8.72 -9.81
C LEU A 555 33.67 9.60 -9.50
N GLY A 556 33.59 10.47 -8.50
CA GLY A 556 34.69 11.36 -8.10
C GLY A 556 35.02 12.42 -9.15
N TYR A 557 34.01 13.09 -9.70
CA TYR A 557 34.19 14.22 -10.61
C TYR A 557 35.06 15.33 -10.03
N SER A 558 35.70 16.11 -10.91
CA SER A 558 36.42 17.32 -10.51
C SER A 558 35.45 18.39 -10.02
N ARG A 559 35.95 19.33 -9.20
CA ARG A 559 35.16 20.45 -8.67
C ARG A 559 34.53 21.27 -9.78
N GLU A 560 35.25 21.47 -10.89
CA GLU A 560 34.77 22.22 -12.05
C GLU A 560 33.57 21.51 -12.72
N LYS A 561 33.67 20.19 -12.97
CA LYS A 561 32.58 19.43 -13.60
C LYS A 561 31.36 19.37 -12.69
N GLN A 562 31.55 19.08 -11.40
CA GLN A 562 30.46 19.05 -10.43
C GLN A 562 29.76 20.42 -10.36
N ARG A 563 30.55 21.50 -10.34
CA ARG A 563 30.04 22.86 -10.28
C ARG A 563 29.27 23.25 -11.55
N GLU A 564 29.73 22.85 -12.72
CA GLU A 564 29.04 23.12 -13.98
C GLU A 564 27.63 22.52 -13.97
N ILE A 565 27.51 21.25 -13.58
CA ILE A 565 26.22 20.54 -13.47
C ILE A 565 25.31 21.23 -12.46
N PHE A 566 25.84 21.57 -11.28
CA PHE A 566 25.09 22.26 -10.23
C PHE A 566 24.52 23.60 -10.73
N MET A 567 25.34 24.42 -11.40
CA MET A 567 24.89 25.71 -11.90
C MET A 567 23.85 25.59 -13.02
N LYS A 568 23.88 24.52 -13.83
CA LYS A 568 22.81 24.22 -14.80
C LYS A 568 21.48 23.95 -14.09
N GLY A 569 21.49 23.14 -13.04
CA GLY A 569 20.30 22.89 -12.21
C GLY A 569 19.76 24.16 -11.54
N VAL A 570 20.63 24.93 -10.88
CA VAL A 570 20.27 26.20 -10.21
C VAL A 570 19.68 27.21 -11.19
N ALA A 571 20.20 27.28 -12.42
CA ALA A 571 19.66 28.16 -13.45
C ALA A 571 18.22 27.81 -13.85
N LEU A 572 17.81 26.55 -13.71
CA LEU A 572 16.43 26.11 -13.96
C LEU A 572 15.53 26.30 -12.74
N ALA A 573 15.98 25.89 -11.57
CA ALA A 573 15.20 25.93 -10.34
C ALA A 573 16.08 26.33 -9.14
N PRO A 574 16.26 27.64 -8.89
CA PRO A 574 17.14 28.14 -7.82
C PRO A 574 16.65 27.79 -6.40
N ASP A 575 15.41 27.33 -6.25
CA ASP A 575 14.83 26.98 -4.94
C ASP A 575 14.70 25.45 -4.75
N TYR A 576 15.15 24.65 -5.73
CA TYR A 576 15.02 23.19 -5.70
C TYR A 576 16.08 22.60 -4.77
N PHE A 577 15.66 22.40 -3.52
CA PHE A 577 16.48 21.96 -2.39
C PHE A 577 17.38 20.73 -2.69
N PRO A 578 16.92 19.66 -3.37
CA PRO A 578 17.75 18.47 -3.58
C PRO A 578 19.08 18.73 -4.33
N LEU A 579 19.13 19.72 -5.24
CA LEU A 579 20.39 20.12 -5.89
C LEU A 579 21.44 20.60 -4.89
N TYR A 580 21.00 21.33 -3.88
CA TYR A 580 21.87 21.89 -2.85
C TYR A 580 22.28 20.82 -1.84
N SER A 581 21.38 19.89 -1.49
CA SER A 581 21.73 18.75 -0.64
C SER A 581 22.82 17.89 -1.30
N GLU A 582 22.67 17.55 -2.59
CA GLU A 582 23.69 16.78 -3.33
C GLU A 582 25.04 17.51 -3.43
N MET A 583 25.02 18.83 -3.65
CA MET A 583 26.25 19.62 -3.69
C MET A 583 26.89 19.77 -2.30
N ALA A 584 26.09 19.91 -1.24
CA ALA A 584 26.56 19.91 0.14
C ALA A 584 27.24 18.57 0.48
N LEU A 585 26.65 17.44 0.07
CA LEU A 585 27.25 16.12 0.23
C LEU A 585 28.60 16.01 -0.50
N TYR A 586 28.73 16.57 -1.71
CA TYR A 586 29.99 16.55 -2.46
C TYR A 586 31.12 17.32 -1.77
N VAL A 587 30.83 18.51 -1.23
CA VAL A 587 31.81 19.32 -0.46
C VAL A 587 31.90 18.93 1.01
N HIS A 588 31.18 17.88 1.41
CA HIS A 588 31.21 17.39 2.77
C HIS A 588 32.60 16.80 3.11
N PRO A 589 33.09 16.97 4.35
CA PRO A 589 34.35 16.37 4.82
C PRO A 589 34.46 14.86 4.66
N SER A 590 33.35 14.16 4.83
CA SER A 590 33.25 12.71 4.58
C SER A 590 33.29 12.33 3.10
N TRP A 591 33.52 13.28 2.22
CA TRP A 591 33.84 13.03 0.82
C TRP A 591 35.16 13.68 0.48
N ARG A 592 35.17 14.72 -0.35
CA ARG A 592 36.41 15.36 -0.83
C ARG A 592 36.55 16.81 -0.37
N GLY A 593 35.69 17.27 0.54
CA GLY A 593 35.70 18.65 1.03
C GLY A 593 36.15 18.83 2.47
N SER A 594 35.77 19.95 3.08
CA SER A 594 36.11 20.36 4.45
C SER A 594 34.94 21.10 5.11
N GLY A 595 34.97 21.28 6.44
CA GLY A 595 33.92 22.00 7.14
C GLY A 595 33.86 23.47 6.70
N GLU A 596 35.01 24.11 6.47
CA GLU A 596 35.12 25.43 5.83
C GLU A 596 34.40 25.49 4.48
N GLU A 597 34.62 24.49 3.62
CA GLU A 597 33.97 24.43 2.30
C GLU A 597 32.44 24.23 2.41
N LEU A 598 31.99 23.40 3.36
CA LEU A 598 30.58 23.16 3.61
C LEU A 598 29.86 24.42 4.13
N VAL A 599 30.45 25.12 5.10
CA VAL A 599 29.90 26.39 5.64
C VAL A 599 29.92 27.49 4.58
N ALA A 600 31.00 27.60 3.81
CA ALA A 600 31.08 28.53 2.69
C ALA A 600 29.99 28.22 1.66
N PHE A 601 29.71 26.94 1.40
CA PHE A 601 28.63 26.53 0.51
C PHE A 601 27.25 26.89 1.04
N PHE A 602 26.95 26.80 2.34
CA PHE A 602 25.67 27.27 2.87
C PHE A 602 25.46 28.76 2.60
N ALA A 603 26.48 29.58 2.87
CA ALA A 603 26.42 31.03 2.63
C ALA A 603 26.28 31.35 1.13
N GLU A 604 26.82 30.50 0.26
CA GLU A 604 26.64 30.60 -1.18
C GLU A 604 25.23 30.17 -1.61
N ALA A 605 24.70 29.07 -1.09
CA ALA A 605 23.36 28.57 -1.39
C ALA A 605 22.28 29.62 -1.11
N ARG A 606 22.43 30.34 0.01
CA ARG A 606 21.59 31.49 0.38
C ARG A 606 21.64 32.63 -0.64
N LYS A 607 22.74 32.82 -1.37
CA LYS A 607 22.88 33.85 -2.42
C LYS A 607 22.38 33.39 -3.79
N LEU A 608 22.44 32.10 -4.04
CA LEU A 608 22.04 31.51 -5.33
C LEU A 608 20.52 31.27 -5.41
N SER A 609 19.87 31.03 -4.28
CA SER A 609 18.42 30.84 -4.18
C SER A 609 17.66 32.17 -4.29
N SER A 610 16.35 32.10 -4.56
CA SER A 610 15.51 33.29 -4.67
C SER A 610 15.38 34.03 -3.34
N GLU A 611 15.01 35.32 -3.39
CA GLU A 611 14.74 36.11 -2.17
C GLU A 611 13.64 35.49 -1.29
N SER A 612 12.71 34.75 -1.88
CA SER A 612 11.65 34.04 -1.15
C SER A 612 12.11 32.74 -0.49
N ALA A 613 13.26 32.19 -0.87
CA ALA A 613 13.73 30.89 -0.38
C ALA A 613 15.13 30.93 0.27
N ASN A 614 15.84 32.07 0.21
CA ASN A 614 17.22 32.19 0.66
C ASN A 614 17.45 31.69 2.10
N ASP A 615 16.66 32.19 3.04
CA ASP A 615 16.78 31.87 4.45
C ASP A 615 16.17 30.50 4.78
N THR A 616 15.09 30.11 4.10
CA THR A 616 14.47 28.79 4.30
C THR A 616 15.37 27.66 3.80
N LEU A 617 15.94 27.80 2.59
CA LEU A 617 16.84 26.82 1.99
C LEU A 617 18.14 26.72 2.78
N TYR A 618 18.65 27.85 3.26
CA TYR A 618 19.76 27.90 4.20
C TYR A 618 19.46 27.10 5.47
N ALA A 619 18.29 27.34 6.07
CA ALA A 619 17.89 26.65 7.29
C ALA A 619 17.75 25.14 7.10
N GLU A 620 17.13 24.71 6.00
CA GLU A 620 16.96 23.29 5.68
C GLU A 620 18.32 22.60 5.45
N LEU A 621 19.25 23.21 4.71
CA LEU A 621 20.59 22.63 4.46
C LEU A 621 21.40 22.46 5.74
N VAL A 622 21.41 23.49 6.58
CA VAL A 622 22.12 23.47 7.87
C VAL A 622 21.54 22.37 8.76
N THR A 623 20.21 22.25 8.78
CA THR A 623 19.50 21.23 9.59
C THR A 623 19.81 19.81 9.13
N GLU A 624 19.83 19.56 7.82
CA GLU A 624 20.16 18.25 7.26
C GLU A 624 21.54 17.78 7.74
N GLN A 625 22.53 18.68 7.76
CA GLN A 625 23.87 18.35 8.26
C GLN A 625 23.90 18.19 9.79
N MET A 626 23.10 18.96 10.53
CA MET A 626 22.97 18.79 12.00
C MET A 626 22.36 17.45 12.40
N GLY A 627 21.39 16.93 11.64
CA GLY A 627 20.82 15.61 11.90
C GLY A 627 21.85 14.49 11.79
N ILE A 628 22.87 14.66 10.94
CA ILE A 628 23.90 13.64 10.70
C ILE A 628 24.97 13.63 11.80
N PHE A 629 25.41 14.81 12.26
CA PHE A 629 26.60 14.94 13.14
C PHE A 629 26.27 15.49 14.54
N HIS A 630 25.13 16.15 14.72
CA HIS A 630 24.61 16.60 16.02
C HIS A 630 25.64 17.37 16.87
N CYS A 631 26.12 16.79 17.97
CA CYS A 631 27.10 17.40 18.88
C CYS A 631 28.45 17.67 18.22
N GLU A 632 28.81 16.85 17.25
CA GLU A 632 30.06 16.96 16.51
C GLU A 632 30.09 18.23 15.64
N TYR A 633 28.95 18.57 15.03
CA TYR A 633 28.79 19.81 14.29
C TYR A 633 28.96 21.02 15.21
N SER A 634 28.36 20.98 16.41
CA SER A 634 28.48 22.05 17.41
C SER A 634 29.90 22.22 17.95
N GLY A 635 30.73 21.17 17.92
CA GLY A 635 32.12 21.20 18.40
C GLY A 635 33.16 21.56 17.35
N SER A 636 32.78 21.62 16.06
CA SER A 636 33.70 21.73 14.93
C SER A 636 34.43 23.08 14.81
N GLY A 637 33.93 24.14 15.46
CA GLY A 637 34.43 25.52 15.28
C GLY A 637 34.04 26.17 13.95
N GLU A 638 33.41 25.42 13.04
CA GLU A 638 32.99 25.84 11.70
C GLU A 638 31.46 25.67 11.58
N MET A 639 30.72 26.56 12.26
CA MET A 639 29.25 26.53 12.28
C MET A 639 28.62 27.56 11.35
N ALA A 640 27.43 27.24 10.88
CA ALA A 640 26.56 28.15 10.16
C ALA A 640 26.22 29.41 10.99
N GLU A 641 25.83 30.50 10.33
CA GLU A 641 25.37 31.74 10.95
C GLU A 641 23.95 31.59 11.52
N TRP A 642 23.78 31.86 12.81
CA TRP A 642 22.48 31.77 13.48
C TRP A 642 21.42 32.70 12.92
N VAL A 643 21.77 33.94 12.51
CA VAL A 643 20.78 34.95 12.09
C VAL A 643 19.99 34.49 10.87
N GLY A 644 20.66 33.91 9.87
CA GLY A 644 20.00 33.35 8.69
C GLY A 644 19.16 32.12 9.02
N LEU A 645 19.64 31.27 9.93
CA LEU A 645 18.94 30.07 10.38
C LEU A 645 17.63 30.41 11.11
N ASP A 646 17.68 31.37 12.04
CA ASP A 646 16.50 31.86 12.78
C ASP A 646 15.46 32.47 11.84
N ALA A 647 15.89 33.32 10.91
CA ALA A 647 15.02 33.91 9.91
C ALA A 647 14.33 32.84 9.05
N GLY A 648 15.10 31.83 8.59
CA GLY A 648 14.60 30.73 7.79
C GLY A 648 13.53 29.91 8.48
N PHE A 649 13.75 29.51 9.73
CA PHE A 649 12.75 28.74 10.48
C PHE A 649 11.50 29.53 10.83
N ARG A 650 11.63 30.83 11.13
CA ARG A 650 10.46 31.70 11.34
C ARG A 650 9.61 31.77 10.08
N GLN A 651 10.25 31.88 8.91
CA GLN A 651 9.55 31.87 7.63
C GLN A 651 8.92 30.50 7.34
N LEU A 652 9.65 29.39 7.55
CA LEU A 652 9.12 28.03 7.38
C LEU A 652 7.90 27.77 8.28
N LEU A 653 7.92 28.21 9.54
CA LEU A 653 6.78 28.07 10.46
C LEU A 653 5.65 29.08 10.20
N GLN A 654 5.91 30.17 9.49
CA GLN A 654 4.84 31.02 8.95
C GLN A 654 4.17 30.34 7.76
N GLU A 655 4.96 29.66 6.93
CA GLU A 655 4.50 29.00 5.71
C GLU A 655 3.81 27.65 5.98
N PHE A 656 4.31 26.91 6.99
CA PHE A 656 3.88 25.59 7.44
C PHE A 656 3.65 25.59 8.96
N PRO A 657 2.60 26.29 9.46
CA PRO A 657 2.39 26.52 10.88
C PRO A 657 2.17 25.25 11.71
N ASP A 658 1.63 24.20 11.08
CA ASP A 658 1.33 22.92 11.73
C ASP A 658 2.46 21.88 11.57
N SER A 659 3.58 22.26 10.93
CA SER A 659 4.70 21.33 10.70
C SER A 659 5.43 21.03 12.00
N ARG A 660 5.16 19.83 12.55
CA ARG A 660 5.91 19.29 13.70
C ARG A 660 7.39 19.15 13.38
N ARG A 661 7.71 18.75 12.15
CA ARG A 661 9.10 18.62 11.66
C ARG A 661 9.87 19.92 11.78
N TYR A 662 9.35 21.02 11.19
CA TYR A 662 10.04 22.31 11.25
C TYR A 662 10.08 22.88 12.67
N LEU A 663 9.05 22.65 13.49
CA LEU A 663 9.05 23.08 14.88
C LEU A 663 10.14 22.36 15.70
N ASN A 664 10.27 21.05 15.53
CA ASN A 664 11.30 20.25 16.20
C ASN A 664 12.70 20.58 15.68
N ASN A 665 12.89 20.68 14.36
CA ASN A 665 14.16 21.05 13.74
C ASN A 665 14.64 22.43 14.22
N TYR A 666 13.74 23.42 14.28
CA TYR A 666 14.08 24.74 14.81
C TYR A 666 14.52 24.67 16.28
N CYS A 667 13.84 23.84 17.07
CA CYS A 667 14.20 23.62 18.47
C CYS A 667 15.56 22.92 18.61
N GLY A 668 15.83 21.89 17.81
CA GLY A 668 17.12 21.20 17.78
C GLY A 668 18.27 22.14 17.41
N CYS A 669 18.08 22.97 16.37
CA CYS A 669 19.03 24.02 16.02
C CYS A 669 19.20 25.04 17.15
N ALA A 670 18.12 25.56 17.73
CA ALA A 670 18.20 26.50 18.85
C ALA A 670 19.01 25.93 20.02
N CYS A 671 18.88 24.63 20.30
CA CYS A 671 19.71 23.93 21.27
C CYS A 671 21.20 23.93 20.87
N LEU A 672 21.53 23.46 19.67
CA LEU A 672 22.92 23.35 19.19
C LEU A 672 23.63 24.72 19.10
N PHE A 673 22.90 25.80 18.80
CA PHE A 673 23.41 27.17 18.82
C PHE A 673 23.34 27.86 20.19
N ARG A 674 23.02 27.11 21.25
CA ARG A 674 22.92 27.59 22.63
C ARG A 674 21.94 28.75 22.83
N GLN A 675 20.87 28.80 22.03
CA GLN A 675 19.79 29.79 22.10
C GLN A 675 18.75 29.38 23.15
N ARG A 676 19.18 29.39 24.41
CA ARG A 676 18.47 28.75 25.53
C ARG A 676 17.02 29.21 25.73
N GLU A 677 16.77 30.52 25.71
CA GLU A 677 15.42 31.07 25.94
C GLU A 677 14.46 30.71 24.79
N LEU A 678 14.96 30.74 23.55
CA LEU A 678 14.19 30.32 22.38
C LEU A 678 13.91 28.82 22.42
N ALA A 679 14.90 27.99 22.74
CA ALA A 679 14.72 26.55 22.89
C ALA A 679 13.65 26.24 23.95
N LYS A 680 13.65 26.96 25.07
CA LYS A 680 12.63 26.82 26.13
C LYS A 680 11.22 27.15 25.63
N GLU A 681 11.06 28.21 24.82
CA GLU A 681 9.80 28.55 24.17
C GLU A 681 9.34 27.43 23.22
N LEU A 682 10.23 26.95 22.35
CA LEU A 682 9.93 25.93 21.36
C LEU A 682 9.57 24.59 21.99
N PHE A 683 10.27 24.14 23.04
CA PHE A 683 9.88 22.97 23.83
C PHE A 683 8.51 23.15 24.51
N GLY A 684 8.12 24.38 24.85
CA GLY A 684 6.76 24.67 25.34
C GLY A 684 5.69 24.44 24.28
N ARG A 685 6.00 24.73 23.01
CA ARG A 685 5.11 24.49 21.86
C ARG A 685 5.05 23.03 21.44
N ILE A 686 6.18 22.31 21.52
CA ILE A 686 6.29 20.88 21.14
C ILE A 686 5.58 19.99 22.17
N GLY A 687 5.65 20.33 23.45
CA GLY A 687 5.17 19.47 24.53
C GLY A 687 6.18 18.38 24.89
N ASP A 688 5.69 17.19 25.25
CA ASP A 688 6.53 16.09 25.76
C ASP A 688 6.81 14.99 24.71
N GLN A 689 6.27 15.12 23.50
CA GLN A 689 6.49 14.16 22.41
C GLN A 689 7.28 14.82 21.28
N GLY A 690 8.61 14.74 21.40
CA GLY A 690 9.53 15.12 20.34
C GLY A 690 9.33 14.28 19.08
N ASP A 691 9.68 14.86 17.94
CA ASP A 691 9.71 14.17 16.66
C ASP A 691 10.90 13.18 16.56
N THR A 692 10.65 11.94 16.19
CA THR A 692 11.68 10.89 16.16
C THR A 692 12.72 11.09 15.06
N GLU A 693 12.38 11.80 13.98
CA GLU A 693 13.33 12.09 12.90
C GLU A 693 14.36 13.14 13.35
N THR A 694 13.92 14.15 14.11
CA THR A 694 14.81 15.17 14.67
C THR A 694 15.65 14.66 15.84
N TRP A 695 15.05 13.88 16.75
CA TRP A 695 15.67 13.53 18.04
C TRP A 695 16.15 12.06 18.15
N GLY A 696 15.95 11.24 17.12
CA GLY A 696 16.38 9.83 17.02
C GLY A 696 15.37 8.80 17.56
N GLU A 697 15.54 7.53 17.15
CA GLU A 697 14.82 6.37 17.71
C GLU A 697 15.55 5.78 18.92
N GLY A 698 14.81 5.46 19.99
CA GLY A 698 15.36 4.95 21.25
C GLY A 698 15.13 5.94 22.39
N ASP A 699 15.30 5.46 23.64
CA ASP A 699 14.95 6.12 24.91
C ASP A 699 14.97 7.65 24.82
N GLU A 700 13.89 8.30 25.31
CA GLU A 700 13.53 9.74 25.36
C GLU A 700 14.64 10.72 25.82
N SER A 701 15.87 10.24 26.00
CA SER A 701 17.09 10.87 26.50
C SER A 701 17.57 12.11 25.75
N GLN A 702 17.63 12.17 24.41
CA GLN A 702 18.10 13.39 23.73
C GLN A 702 17.10 14.53 23.86
N PHE A 703 15.84 14.30 23.46
CA PHE A 703 14.77 15.28 23.61
C PHE A 703 14.66 15.75 25.07
N ALA A 704 14.61 14.82 26.02
CA ALA A 704 14.53 15.15 27.44
C ALA A 704 15.78 15.87 27.96
N ALA A 705 16.99 15.50 27.53
CA ALA A 705 18.23 16.16 27.97
C ALA A 705 18.28 17.62 27.50
N TYR A 706 17.95 17.89 26.24
CA TYR A 706 17.88 19.25 25.73
C TYR A 706 16.73 20.04 26.32
N ALA A 707 15.56 19.43 26.52
CA ALA A 707 14.43 20.07 27.19
C ALA A 707 14.80 20.45 28.63
N LYS A 708 15.50 19.55 29.34
CA LYS A 708 16.00 19.80 30.70
C LYS A 708 17.02 20.93 30.72
N TRP A 709 18.00 20.91 29.83
CA TRP A 709 18.98 21.99 29.67
C TRP A 709 18.30 23.35 29.40
N ALA A 710 17.31 23.39 28.50
CA ALA A 710 16.60 24.62 28.19
C ALA A 710 15.75 25.15 29.38
N ARG A 711 15.13 24.25 30.16
CA ARG A 711 14.16 24.60 31.21
C ARG A 711 14.78 24.87 32.59
N GLU A 712 15.89 24.21 32.96
CA GLU A 712 16.46 24.22 34.31
C GLU A 712 17.85 24.89 34.40
N GLU A 713 18.00 25.92 35.23
CA GLU A 713 19.30 26.55 35.49
C GLU A 713 20.36 25.57 36.03
N GLY A 714 21.62 25.75 35.65
CA GLY A 714 22.74 24.94 36.14
C GLY A 714 22.90 23.55 35.50
N VAL A 715 22.02 23.16 34.58
CA VAL A 715 22.18 21.93 33.79
C VAL A 715 23.25 22.13 32.69
N PRO A 716 24.29 21.26 32.61
CA PRO A 716 25.30 21.31 31.55
C PRO A 716 24.71 21.14 30.15
N PHE A 717 25.36 21.67 29.12
CA PHE A 717 24.91 21.46 27.76
C PHE A 717 25.21 20.02 27.33
N PRO A 718 24.24 19.28 26.73
CA PRO A 718 24.41 17.86 26.44
C PRO A 718 25.65 17.46 25.63
N CYS A 719 26.18 18.36 24.79
CA CYS A 719 27.38 18.07 23.99
C CYS A 719 28.70 18.39 24.67
N ASP A 720 28.72 19.11 25.82
CA ASP A 720 29.97 19.58 26.44
C ASP A 720 30.92 18.41 26.78
N GLU A 721 30.39 17.27 27.25
CA GLU A 721 31.18 16.06 27.57
C GLU A 721 31.67 15.30 26.33
N GLN A 722 30.98 15.43 25.19
CA GLN A 722 31.33 14.75 23.93
C GLN A 722 32.40 15.52 23.16
N THR A 723 32.41 16.85 23.27
CA THR A 723 33.39 17.71 22.60
C THR A 723 34.79 17.64 23.22
N GLU A 724 34.94 17.39 24.53
CA GLU A 724 36.26 17.18 25.16
C GLU A 724 36.98 15.89 24.70
N ALA A 725 36.23 14.92 24.17
CA ALA A 725 36.78 13.70 23.55
C ALA A 725 37.19 13.93 22.09
N ALA A 726 36.49 14.80 21.35
CA ALA A 726 36.72 15.11 19.94
C ALA A 726 37.98 15.97 19.70
N GLU A 727 38.44 16.75 20.68
CA GLU A 727 39.68 17.54 20.58
C GLU A 727 40.98 16.70 20.44
N ARG A 728 40.90 15.36 20.50
CA ARG A 728 42.10 14.47 20.48
C ARG A 728 42.38 13.78 19.14
N GLU A 729 41.46 13.78 18.19
CA GLU A 729 41.66 13.14 16.88
C GLU A 729 41.16 14.07 15.76
N ASP A 730 41.78 13.95 14.59
CA ASP A 730 41.42 14.65 13.36
C ASP A 730 39.96 14.27 13.00
N PHE A 731 39.02 15.05 13.52
CA PHE A 731 37.59 14.71 13.62
C PHE A 731 36.96 14.41 12.26
N TRP A 732 37.41 15.11 11.22
CA TRP A 732 37.00 14.91 9.83
C TRP A 732 37.66 13.71 9.15
N GLY A 733 38.69 13.11 9.77
CA GLY A 733 39.45 11.97 9.27
C GLY A 733 39.08 10.62 9.89
N ASP A 734 38.17 10.55 10.88
CA ASP A 734 37.80 9.29 11.55
C ASP A 734 36.80 8.45 10.70
N PRO A 735 37.17 7.23 10.28
CA PRO A 735 36.31 6.26 9.58
C PRO A 735 35.02 5.85 10.31
N SER A 736 34.92 6.08 11.63
CA SER A 736 33.76 5.67 12.44
C SER A 736 32.51 6.55 12.23
N ASN A 737 32.69 7.82 11.86
CA ASN A 737 31.61 8.78 11.54
C ASN A 737 30.92 8.47 10.19
N TRP A 738 31.41 7.49 9.43
CA TRP A 738 30.96 7.14 8.08
C TRP A 738 29.74 6.20 8.10
N LEU A 739 29.50 5.49 9.21
CA LEU A 739 28.27 4.69 9.42
C LEU A 739 27.00 5.56 9.45
N ARG A 740 27.08 6.80 9.96
CA ARG A 740 25.93 7.69 10.08
C ARG A 740 25.49 8.32 8.76
N LEU A 741 26.43 8.57 7.86
CA LEU A 741 26.18 9.02 6.47
C LEU A 741 25.66 7.93 5.56
N ALA A 742 26.21 6.72 5.67
CA ALA A 742 25.68 5.56 4.95
C ALA A 742 24.25 5.23 5.40
N PHE A 743 23.92 5.49 6.68
CA PHE A 743 22.54 5.47 7.14
C PHE A 743 21.75 6.64 6.56
N THR A 744 22.09 7.91 6.69
CA THR A 744 21.21 9.00 6.19
C THR A 744 21.01 9.05 4.66
N ALA A 745 22.02 8.72 3.86
CA ALA A 745 21.86 8.52 2.41
C ALA A 745 21.09 7.23 2.04
N ALA A 746 20.98 6.27 2.97
CA ALA A 746 20.22 5.04 2.80
C ALA A 746 19.02 4.88 3.76
N ALA A 747 18.66 5.88 4.57
CA ALA A 747 17.66 5.81 5.65
C ALA A 747 16.47 6.75 5.39
N THR A 748 16.40 7.30 4.18
CA THR A 748 15.12 7.40 3.48
C THR A 748 14.61 6.01 3.01
N LEU A 749 15.39 4.93 3.18
CA LEU A 749 15.00 3.55 2.93
C LEU A 749 14.96 2.73 4.24
N SER A 750 13.88 1.96 4.40
CA SER A 750 13.83 0.71 5.18
C SER A 750 13.37 0.73 6.64
N LEU A 751 12.21 1.33 6.95
CA LEU A 751 11.47 0.90 8.17
C LEU A 751 9.96 0.65 8.00
N LEU A 752 9.30 1.15 6.94
CA LEU A 752 7.90 0.79 6.64
C LEU A 752 7.75 -0.43 5.72
N ALA A 753 8.85 -0.92 5.15
CA ALA A 753 8.79 -2.11 4.33
C ALA A 753 8.65 -3.38 5.19
N SER A 754 9.05 -3.39 6.46
CA SER A 754 9.19 -4.61 7.28
C SER A 754 7.89 -5.37 7.60
N LEU A 755 6.71 -4.71 7.63
CA LEU A 755 5.44 -5.44 7.81
C LEU A 755 4.89 -6.02 6.49
N GLY A 756 4.99 -5.29 5.38
CA GLY A 756 4.63 -5.81 4.06
C GLY A 756 5.63 -6.86 3.54
N ILE A 757 6.90 -6.72 3.94
CA ILE A 757 8.00 -7.62 3.64
C ILE A 757 7.88 -8.94 4.42
N LEU A 758 7.29 -8.97 5.62
CA LEU A 758 7.03 -10.23 6.32
C LEU A 758 5.98 -11.07 5.58
N VAL A 759 4.93 -10.43 5.04
CA VAL A 759 3.92 -11.09 4.19
C VAL A 759 4.52 -11.49 2.83
N PHE A 760 5.37 -10.63 2.25
CA PHE A 760 6.02 -10.89 0.99
C PHE A 760 7.13 -11.97 1.08
N PHE A 761 7.92 -12.02 2.16
CA PHE A 761 8.90 -13.08 2.40
C PHE A 761 8.21 -14.39 2.80
N ALA A 762 7.07 -14.36 3.49
CA ALA A 762 6.24 -15.55 3.64
C ALA A 762 5.79 -16.09 2.27
N ALA A 763 5.33 -15.21 1.36
CA ALA A 763 4.95 -15.57 0.00
C ALA A 763 6.14 -16.00 -0.91
N ARG A 764 7.34 -15.45 -0.69
CA ARG A 764 8.55 -15.76 -1.47
C ARG A 764 9.30 -16.99 -0.96
N ALA A 765 9.27 -17.28 0.35
CA ALA A 765 9.74 -18.53 0.91
C ALA A 765 8.92 -19.72 0.38
N LEU A 766 7.63 -19.50 0.10
CA LEU A 766 6.75 -20.47 -0.57
C LEU A 766 7.13 -20.73 -2.04
N ARG A 767 7.68 -19.75 -2.77
CA ARG A 767 8.08 -19.91 -4.19
C ARG A 767 9.44 -20.57 -4.44
N ARG A 768 10.34 -20.59 -3.45
CA ARG A 768 11.69 -21.19 -3.61
C ARG A 768 11.77 -22.68 -3.30
N LYS A 769 10.69 -23.31 -2.83
CA LYS A 769 10.64 -24.76 -2.58
C LYS A 769 10.09 -25.61 -3.73
N ASP A 770 9.58 -25.00 -4.79
CA ASP A 770 9.05 -25.70 -5.97
C ASP A 770 9.94 -25.53 -7.22
N ARG A 771 11.27 -25.45 -7.03
CA ARG A 771 12.26 -25.68 -8.09
C ARG A 771 13.26 -26.74 -7.69
#